data_AF-C1N309-F1
#
_entry.id   AF-C1N309-F1
#
_cell.length_a   1.000
_cell.length_b   1.000
_cell.length_c   1.000
_cell.angle_alpha   90.00
_cell.angle_beta   90.00
_cell.angle_gamma   90.00
#
_symmetry.space_group_name_H-M   'P 1'
#
loop_
_entity.id
_entity.type
_entity.pdbx_description
1 polymer ?
#
loop_
_entity_poly.entity_id
_entity_poly.type
_entity_poly.pdbx_seq_one_letter_code
_entity_poly.pdbx_strand_id
1 'polypeptide(L)'
;MSQLTGGIHDGALGDRSPSRDSAKSGAGAGRGDEEFSVSTFARDESDAARIMHDAFKAAKGFDGDVVDTKRWSRDTEARVKDIVSNARAEVARVDDDPGRAAILLSVKRDLYLPVLEGVVSMLNDSSSPDAGAILDAVKDIFKDLCDDWRELADATRAKAAHAERERARAEASMSELYAVAKQLERDLESARAHVAALERKRQTMITNRQTNPTPSASPPGGGSPSSAAGAPPAPPSSTAPSTTLDLDLSFDDLKLTTGSAPAGARVGGAGGGDRAALERALQASATKPGAKKTPRWAIDSGTPAAEAAARRGVGRGGEGQFGPPTAIVRRRQRTGNQSDVAEPKRWSLKQLKDVIEDVCDAKAANDARAAKHKQPRETMHQHLYTFLNHKFGVKSIIAEWATSIVAAADKFADVDCEVAVFGRVLHNLVDEEFRNEQKVIVATVRELLRSYLRSQRPHANDDEIADALAAKTRGDLAEDEWLDMVRFMYGRKDSATIIERMRAVQSEVVEAAWREMENEEGIENDKPGTKRRTKKEIAAVAREKTAKRVPYEDFLQVCLFHGLETQEEALAPFAEAIGDMDCLARGTLNESQFKKLCERARHDLSDGEVEKLLVRLDPWNNNAITASTCYTALVPGLSEVAEGMKSLTHGRTSKEKVLGGVGHGELWNVSYEGRNFKGRARRGNAPPSRRELLRDD
;
A
#
# COMPACT_ATOMS: atom_id res chain seq x y z
N MET A 1 -55.35 22.31 -69.23
CA MET A 1 -56.09 22.86 -68.08
C MET A 1 -55.02 23.36 -67.12
N SER A 2 -54.48 24.57 -67.30
CA SER A 2 -55.05 25.88 -66.92
C SER A 2 -54.85 26.19 -65.43
N GLN A 3 -54.34 27.34 -64.98
CA GLN A 3 -53.51 28.39 -65.62
C GLN A 3 -53.05 29.39 -64.50
N LEU A 4 -52.17 30.36 -64.84
CA LEU A 4 -51.80 31.58 -64.07
C LEU A 4 -50.88 31.36 -62.83
N THR A 5 -49.69 31.96 -62.62
CA THR A 5 -48.92 33.14 -63.10
C THR A 5 -49.13 34.50 -62.41
N GLY A 6 -48.02 35.12 -61.96
CA GLY A 6 -47.89 36.53 -61.54
C GLY A 6 -47.79 36.75 -60.02
N GLY A 7 -47.01 37.69 -59.49
CA GLY A 7 -46.00 38.58 -60.09
C GLY A 7 -45.62 39.76 -59.17
N ILE A 8 -44.32 40.11 -59.15
CA ILE A 8 -43.69 41.44 -58.95
C ILE A 8 -44.25 42.40 -57.86
N HIS A 9 -43.40 42.85 -56.92
CA HIS A 9 -43.26 44.30 -56.61
C HIS A 9 -41.96 44.68 -55.86
N ASP A 10 -41.30 45.74 -56.35
CA ASP A 10 -40.22 46.51 -55.68
C ASP A 10 -40.77 47.41 -54.56
N GLY A 11 -39.92 47.85 -53.61
CA GLY A 11 -40.36 48.82 -52.58
C GLY A 11 -39.40 49.28 -51.47
N ALA A 12 -38.25 49.86 -51.82
CA ALA A 12 -37.63 51.07 -51.20
C ALA A 12 -37.48 51.30 -49.67
N LEU A 13 -36.24 51.66 -49.30
CA LEU A 13 -35.81 52.75 -48.37
C LEU A 13 -36.14 52.70 -46.85
N GLY A 14 -35.10 52.89 -46.03
CA GLY A 14 -35.19 53.01 -44.57
C GLY A 14 -33.87 53.41 -43.90
N ASP A 15 -33.38 54.62 -44.19
CA ASP A 15 -32.11 55.19 -43.69
C ASP A 15 -32.16 55.55 -42.18
N ARG A 16 -31.05 55.29 -41.45
CA ARG A 16 -30.59 56.03 -40.25
C ARG A 16 -29.27 55.47 -39.67
N SER A 17 -28.18 56.21 -39.88
CA SER A 17 -27.01 56.22 -38.96
C SER A 17 -27.23 57.24 -37.82
N PRO A 18 -26.54 57.14 -36.66
CA PRO A 18 -25.16 57.67 -36.48
C PRO A 18 -24.23 56.72 -35.68
N SER A 19 -22.99 56.47 -36.11
CA SER A 19 -21.79 57.30 -35.86
C SER A 19 -21.33 57.41 -34.40
N ARG A 20 -20.29 56.63 -34.02
CA ARG A 20 -18.91 57.14 -33.79
C ARG A 20 -17.91 56.07 -33.31
N ASP A 21 -16.68 56.21 -33.80
CA ASP A 21 -15.38 56.06 -33.14
C ASP A 21 -15.13 54.89 -32.15
N SER A 22 -13.98 54.19 -32.09
CA SER A 22 -12.73 54.08 -32.86
C SER A 22 -11.76 53.30 -31.96
N ALA A 23 -11.38 52.07 -32.29
CA ALA A 23 -10.14 51.45 -31.77
C ALA A 23 -9.74 50.23 -32.63
N LYS A 24 -8.44 50.04 -32.87
CA LYS A 24 -7.92 49.14 -33.91
C LYS A 24 -6.76 48.27 -33.38
N SER A 25 -7.08 47.05 -32.95
CA SER A 25 -6.12 45.96 -32.67
C SER A 25 -6.92 44.69 -32.37
N GLY A 26 -6.59 43.49 -32.87
CA GLY A 26 -5.56 43.07 -33.80
C GLY A 26 -5.81 41.59 -34.13
N ALA A 27 -5.55 41.15 -35.36
CA ALA A 27 -5.98 39.82 -35.80
C ALA A 27 -5.12 38.70 -35.17
N GLY A 28 -5.68 38.01 -34.18
CA GLY A 28 -5.24 36.70 -33.73
C GLY A 28 -6.30 35.66 -34.10
N ALA A 29 -5.99 34.74 -35.01
CA ALA A 29 -6.92 33.71 -35.45
C ALA A 29 -7.06 32.63 -34.37
N GLY A 30 -7.92 32.87 -33.37
CA GLY A 30 -8.42 31.81 -32.51
C GLY A 30 -9.28 30.86 -33.34
N ARG A 31 -8.88 29.58 -33.44
CA ARG A 31 -9.85 28.52 -33.67
C ARG A 31 -10.83 28.59 -32.51
N GLY A 32 -12.12 28.71 -32.80
CA GLY A 32 -13.13 28.59 -31.76
C GLY A 32 -13.04 27.20 -31.17
N ASP A 33 -12.75 27.11 -29.87
CA ASP A 33 -13.19 25.97 -29.09
C ASP A 33 -14.72 26.01 -29.15
N GLU A 34 -15.33 25.12 -29.93
CA GLU A 34 -16.77 24.89 -29.87
C GLU A 34 -17.07 24.29 -28.49
N GLU A 35 -17.38 25.18 -27.55
CA GLU A 35 -17.77 24.87 -26.19
C GLU A 35 -18.93 23.86 -26.25
N PHE A 36 -18.64 22.61 -25.89
CA PHE A 36 -19.54 21.48 -26.05
C PHE A 36 -20.71 21.62 -25.08
N SER A 37 -21.69 22.42 -25.46
CA SER A 37 -22.78 22.80 -24.58
C SER A 37 -23.62 21.58 -24.22
N VAL A 38 -23.86 21.40 -22.93
CA VAL A 38 -24.85 20.45 -22.40
C VAL A 38 -26.23 20.63 -23.09
N SER A 39 -26.54 21.84 -23.56
CA SER A 39 -27.79 22.14 -24.27
C SER A 39 -27.86 21.66 -25.72
N THR A 40 -26.75 21.61 -26.47
CA THR A 40 -26.73 20.99 -27.81
C THR A 40 -26.78 19.47 -27.69
N PHE A 41 -25.95 18.88 -26.82
CA PHE A 41 -25.97 17.43 -26.58
C PHE A 41 -27.34 16.90 -26.13
N ALA A 42 -28.02 17.58 -25.20
CA ALA A 42 -29.36 17.18 -24.76
C ALA A 42 -30.42 17.31 -25.86
N ARG A 43 -30.21 18.19 -26.85
CA ARG A 43 -31.07 18.31 -28.04
C ARG A 43 -30.78 17.18 -29.03
N ASP A 44 -29.51 16.96 -29.37
CA ASP A 44 -29.08 15.96 -30.34
C ASP A 44 -29.48 14.54 -29.91
N GLU A 45 -29.38 14.21 -28.62
CA GLU A 45 -29.83 12.93 -28.08
C GLU A 45 -31.36 12.81 -27.99
N SER A 46 -32.06 13.91 -27.71
CA SER A 46 -33.53 13.92 -27.79
C SER A 46 -34.02 13.71 -29.23
N ASP A 47 -33.32 14.27 -30.21
CA ASP A 47 -33.61 14.08 -31.63
C ASP A 47 -33.20 12.67 -32.09
N ALA A 48 -32.08 12.10 -31.60
CA ALA A 48 -31.69 10.71 -31.87
C ALA A 48 -32.70 9.70 -31.30
N ALA A 49 -33.14 9.87 -30.06
CA ALA A 49 -34.19 9.05 -29.45
C ALA A 49 -35.51 9.14 -30.24
N ARG A 50 -35.87 10.33 -30.74
CA ARG A 50 -37.05 10.53 -31.60
C ARG A 50 -36.89 9.85 -32.97
N ILE A 51 -35.71 9.95 -33.60
CA ILE A 51 -35.40 9.27 -34.86
C ILE A 51 -35.50 7.75 -34.69
N MET A 52 -34.99 7.20 -33.58
CA MET A 52 -35.14 5.77 -33.27
C MET A 52 -36.60 5.38 -33.08
N HIS A 53 -37.38 6.13 -32.30
CA HIS A 53 -38.82 5.91 -32.16
C HIS A 53 -39.57 5.96 -33.52
N ASP A 54 -39.28 6.95 -34.36
CA ASP A 54 -39.95 7.15 -35.64
C ASP A 54 -39.55 6.09 -36.68
N ALA A 55 -38.28 5.66 -36.69
CA ALA A 55 -37.82 4.51 -37.47
C ALA A 55 -38.49 3.21 -37.03
N PHE A 56 -38.68 3.03 -35.71
CA PHE A 56 -39.35 1.86 -35.14
C PHE A 56 -40.84 1.83 -35.48
N LYS A 57 -41.50 2.99 -35.44
CA LYS A 57 -42.90 3.17 -35.87
C LYS A 57 -43.11 2.94 -37.39
N ALA A 58 -42.04 3.07 -38.18
CA ALA A 58 -42.04 2.77 -39.61
C ALA A 58 -41.73 1.29 -39.94
N ALA A 59 -41.24 0.51 -38.98
CA ALA A 59 -40.98 -0.92 -39.16
C ALA A 59 -42.31 -1.70 -39.25
N LYS A 60 -42.57 -2.31 -40.41
CA LYS A 60 -43.65 -3.28 -40.57
C LYS A 60 -43.19 -4.68 -40.15
N GLY A 61 -44.13 -5.52 -39.73
CA GLY A 61 -43.86 -6.95 -39.54
C GLY A 61 -43.47 -7.63 -40.85
N PHE A 62 -42.86 -8.82 -40.76
CA PHE A 62 -42.40 -9.60 -41.92
C PHE A 62 -43.54 -9.91 -42.92
N ASP A 63 -44.76 -10.10 -42.42
CA ASP A 63 -45.97 -10.35 -43.21
C ASP A 63 -46.66 -9.07 -43.73
N GLY A 64 -46.06 -7.89 -43.49
CA GLY A 64 -46.59 -6.58 -43.90
C GLY A 64 -47.65 -5.98 -42.97
N ASP A 65 -48.10 -6.74 -41.97
CA ASP A 65 -49.01 -6.28 -40.92
C ASP A 65 -48.38 -5.19 -40.04
N VAL A 66 -49.24 -4.27 -39.60
CA VAL A 66 -48.87 -3.16 -38.73
C VAL A 66 -48.97 -3.63 -37.28
N VAL A 67 -47.82 -3.86 -36.65
CA VAL A 67 -47.72 -4.11 -35.21
C VAL A 67 -48.41 -2.97 -34.46
N ASP A 68 -49.35 -3.27 -33.53
CA ASP A 68 -50.10 -2.23 -32.82
C ASP A 68 -49.26 -1.56 -31.71
N THR A 69 -48.36 -0.69 -32.16
CA THR A 69 -47.48 0.12 -31.33
C THR A 69 -48.24 1.20 -30.54
N LYS A 70 -49.55 1.40 -30.72
CA LYS A 70 -50.29 2.52 -30.10
C LYS A 70 -50.43 2.45 -28.58
N ARG A 71 -50.27 1.27 -27.98
CA ARG A 71 -50.23 1.11 -26.52
C ARG A 71 -48.83 1.36 -25.99
N TRP A 72 -47.84 0.62 -26.49
CA TRP A 72 -46.43 0.77 -26.14
C TRP A 72 -45.91 2.19 -26.36
N SER A 73 -46.28 2.85 -27.46
CA SER A 73 -45.89 4.24 -27.77
C SER A 73 -46.41 5.24 -26.71
N ARG A 74 -47.63 5.06 -26.17
CA ARG A 74 -48.16 5.95 -25.12
C ARG A 74 -47.48 5.75 -23.77
N ASP A 75 -47.27 4.50 -23.37
CA ASP A 75 -46.62 4.19 -22.08
C ASP A 75 -45.13 4.59 -22.12
N THR A 76 -44.47 4.44 -23.27
CA THR A 76 -43.10 4.89 -23.51
C THR A 76 -43.01 6.42 -23.59
N GLU A 77 -43.93 7.11 -24.25
CA GLU A 77 -43.97 8.58 -24.30
C GLU A 77 -44.14 9.19 -22.90
N ALA A 78 -44.97 8.58 -22.04
CA ALA A 78 -45.11 8.98 -20.63
C ALA A 78 -43.79 8.79 -19.87
N ARG A 79 -43.18 7.60 -19.93
CA ARG A 79 -41.87 7.32 -19.30
C ARG A 79 -40.79 8.31 -19.74
N VAL A 80 -40.68 8.57 -21.05
CA VAL A 80 -39.68 9.51 -21.62
C VAL A 80 -39.87 10.93 -21.07
N LYS A 81 -41.12 11.41 -20.92
CA LYS A 81 -41.40 12.73 -20.33
C LYS A 81 -40.97 12.79 -18.86
N ASP A 82 -41.26 11.75 -18.08
CA ASP A 82 -40.85 11.70 -16.67
C ASP A 82 -39.33 11.66 -16.50
N ILE A 83 -38.64 10.84 -17.32
CA ILE A 83 -37.17 10.76 -17.33
C ILE A 83 -36.55 12.12 -17.68
N VAL A 84 -37.03 12.79 -18.74
CA VAL A 84 -36.52 14.12 -19.15
C VAL A 84 -36.86 15.21 -18.13
N SER A 85 -37.99 15.12 -17.43
CA SER A 85 -38.37 16.03 -16.35
C SER A 85 -37.41 15.89 -15.15
N ASN A 86 -37.18 14.66 -14.70
CA ASN A 86 -36.25 14.34 -13.61
C ASN A 86 -34.81 14.72 -13.97
N ALA A 87 -34.36 14.41 -15.19
CA ALA A 87 -33.06 14.81 -15.73
C ALA A 87 -32.81 16.32 -15.57
N ARG A 88 -33.77 17.14 -15.98
CA ARG A 88 -33.68 18.61 -15.87
C ARG A 88 -33.62 19.07 -14.42
N ALA A 89 -34.41 18.43 -13.54
CA ALA A 89 -34.40 18.74 -12.11
C ALA A 89 -33.08 18.35 -11.40
N GLU A 90 -32.41 17.28 -11.84
CA GLU A 90 -31.10 16.88 -11.31
C GLU A 90 -29.95 17.71 -11.88
N VAL A 91 -29.91 17.96 -13.20
CA VAL A 91 -28.90 18.85 -13.81
C VAL A 91 -28.94 20.25 -13.21
N ALA A 92 -30.13 20.75 -12.84
CA ALA A 92 -30.29 22.04 -12.16
C ALA A 92 -29.79 22.07 -10.70
N ARG A 93 -29.42 20.93 -10.11
CA ARG A 93 -28.85 20.82 -8.74
C ARG A 93 -27.34 20.58 -8.73
N VAL A 94 -26.72 20.37 -9.90
CA VAL A 94 -25.32 19.98 -10.02
C VAL A 94 -24.57 21.05 -10.78
N ASP A 95 -23.60 21.66 -10.10
CA ASP A 95 -22.81 22.77 -10.63
C ASP A 95 -21.50 22.31 -11.30
N ASP A 96 -21.09 21.04 -11.11
CA ASP A 96 -19.89 20.48 -11.71
C ASP A 96 -20.15 19.71 -13.03
N ASP A 97 -19.33 19.97 -14.04
CA ASP A 97 -19.45 19.32 -15.36
C ASP A 97 -19.34 17.77 -15.31
N PRO A 98 -18.46 17.14 -14.49
CA PRO A 98 -18.42 15.69 -14.36
C PRO A 98 -19.74 15.11 -13.84
N GLY A 99 -20.36 15.75 -12.84
CA GLY A 99 -21.66 15.37 -12.31
C GLY A 99 -22.77 15.54 -13.36
N ARG A 100 -22.73 16.61 -14.17
CA ARG A 100 -23.66 16.80 -15.30
C ARG A 100 -23.50 15.71 -16.37
N ALA A 101 -22.26 15.34 -16.71
CA ALA A 101 -21.97 14.25 -17.63
C ALA A 101 -22.46 12.88 -17.10
N ALA A 102 -22.32 12.64 -15.79
CA ALA A 102 -22.83 11.42 -15.15
C ALA A 102 -24.37 11.34 -15.17
N ILE A 103 -25.07 12.45 -14.90
CA ILE A 103 -26.53 12.53 -15.03
C ILE A 103 -26.94 12.29 -16.48
N LEU A 104 -26.28 12.92 -17.45
CA LEU A 104 -26.56 12.72 -18.88
C LEU A 104 -26.42 11.24 -19.31
N LEU A 105 -25.40 10.52 -18.81
CA LEU A 105 -25.24 9.08 -19.07
C LEU A 105 -26.34 8.24 -18.42
N SER A 106 -26.77 8.58 -17.19
CA SER A 106 -27.93 7.94 -16.56
C SER A 106 -29.20 8.15 -17.40
N VAL A 107 -29.44 9.38 -17.85
CA VAL A 107 -30.61 9.75 -18.64
C VAL A 107 -30.62 9.04 -19.98
N LYS A 108 -29.46 8.89 -20.64
CA LYS A 108 -29.32 8.00 -21.80
C LYS A 108 -29.77 6.58 -21.47
N ARG A 109 -29.18 5.95 -20.45
CA ARG A 109 -29.52 4.59 -20.01
C ARG A 109 -31.03 4.44 -19.83
N ASP A 110 -31.63 5.38 -19.12
CA ASP A 110 -33.05 5.35 -18.75
C ASP A 110 -33.97 5.61 -19.95
N LEU A 111 -33.52 6.33 -20.98
CA LEU A 111 -34.23 6.49 -22.26
C LEU A 111 -34.10 5.27 -23.18
N TYR A 112 -32.91 4.64 -23.25
CA TYR A 112 -32.64 3.50 -24.13
C TYR A 112 -33.25 2.19 -23.61
N LEU A 113 -33.26 1.95 -22.28
CA LEU A 113 -33.76 0.70 -21.70
C LEU A 113 -35.24 0.40 -22.01
N PRO A 114 -36.21 1.33 -21.86
CA PRO A 114 -37.61 1.09 -22.22
C PRO A 114 -37.83 0.80 -23.71
N VAL A 115 -36.98 1.39 -24.57
CA VAL A 115 -37.02 1.13 -26.02
C VAL A 115 -36.54 -0.31 -26.28
N LEU A 116 -35.39 -0.70 -25.74
CA LEU A 116 -34.85 -2.06 -25.85
C LEU A 116 -35.79 -3.11 -25.25
N GLU A 117 -36.39 -2.85 -24.09
CA GLU A 117 -37.39 -3.71 -23.44
C GLU A 117 -38.60 -3.94 -24.35
N GLY A 118 -39.07 -2.89 -25.05
CA GLY A 118 -40.09 -3.00 -26.08
C GLY A 118 -39.67 -3.86 -27.28
N VAL A 119 -38.46 -3.66 -27.80
CA VAL A 119 -37.93 -4.44 -28.93
C VAL A 119 -37.78 -5.91 -28.56
N VAL A 120 -37.22 -6.21 -27.37
CA VAL A 120 -37.07 -7.59 -26.86
C VAL A 120 -38.43 -8.27 -26.72
N SER A 121 -39.45 -7.59 -26.16
CA SER A 121 -40.80 -8.15 -26.07
C SER A 121 -41.35 -8.51 -27.44
N MET A 122 -41.27 -7.60 -28.42
CA MET A 122 -41.77 -7.86 -29.77
C MET A 122 -40.99 -8.96 -30.51
N LEU A 123 -39.68 -9.10 -30.27
CA LEU A 123 -38.86 -10.17 -30.86
C LEU A 123 -39.14 -11.52 -30.21
N ASN A 124 -39.36 -11.57 -28.89
CA ASN A 124 -39.77 -12.80 -28.18
C ASN A 124 -41.16 -13.28 -28.60
N ASP A 125 -42.07 -12.35 -28.91
CA ASP A 125 -43.40 -12.65 -29.46
C ASP A 125 -43.37 -12.98 -30.98
N SER A 126 -42.21 -12.84 -31.64
CA SER A 126 -42.04 -13.10 -33.08
C SER A 126 -41.57 -14.52 -33.40
N SER A 127 -41.50 -14.86 -34.69
CA SER A 127 -40.98 -16.15 -35.16
C SER A 127 -39.46 -16.34 -35.00
N SER A 128 -38.73 -15.35 -34.46
CA SER A 128 -37.28 -15.40 -34.23
C SER A 128 -36.88 -15.13 -32.76
N PRO A 129 -37.24 -16.03 -31.81
CA PRO A 129 -36.93 -15.85 -30.38
C PRO A 129 -35.43 -15.73 -30.09
N ASP A 130 -34.56 -16.35 -30.90
CA ASP A 130 -33.09 -16.23 -30.78
C ASP A 130 -32.62 -14.77 -30.92
N ALA A 131 -33.28 -13.97 -31.76
CA ALA A 131 -32.97 -12.54 -31.91
C ALA A 131 -33.38 -11.74 -30.67
N GLY A 132 -34.48 -12.12 -30.02
CA GLY A 132 -34.90 -11.57 -28.74
C GLY A 132 -33.90 -11.87 -27.63
N ALA A 133 -33.45 -13.12 -27.51
CA ALA A 133 -32.42 -13.53 -26.54
C ALA A 133 -31.07 -12.82 -26.74
N ILE A 134 -30.63 -12.63 -28.00
CA ILE A 134 -29.42 -11.85 -28.31
C ILE A 134 -29.59 -10.39 -27.88
N LEU A 135 -30.74 -9.78 -28.14
CA LEU A 135 -30.98 -8.39 -27.79
C LEU A 135 -31.13 -8.19 -26.27
N ASP A 136 -31.66 -9.18 -25.55
CA ASP A 136 -31.75 -9.17 -24.09
C ASP A 136 -30.35 -9.18 -23.45
N ALA A 137 -29.43 -9.99 -23.98
CA ALA A 137 -28.02 -9.97 -23.57
C ALA A 137 -27.32 -8.63 -23.90
N VAL A 138 -27.63 -8.00 -25.04
CA VAL A 138 -27.11 -6.66 -25.39
C VAL A 138 -27.66 -5.58 -24.44
N LYS A 139 -28.95 -5.67 -24.07
CA LYS A 139 -29.60 -4.78 -23.12
C LYS A 139 -28.96 -4.88 -21.73
N ASP A 140 -28.65 -6.09 -21.26
CA ASP A 140 -27.98 -6.30 -19.98
C ASP A 140 -26.52 -5.77 -20.00
N ILE A 141 -25.74 -6.06 -21.05
CA ILE A 141 -24.38 -5.48 -21.22
C ILE A 141 -24.41 -3.94 -21.24
N PHE A 142 -25.40 -3.35 -21.91
CA PHE A 142 -25.55 -1.89 -21.96
C PHE A 142 -25.92 -1.30 -20.59
N LYS A 143 -26.78 -1.97 -19.83
CA LYS A 143 -27.13 -1.59 -18.46
C LYS A 143 -25.91 -1.63 -17.53
N ASP A 144 -25.19 -2.75 -17.53
CA ASP A 144 -23.98 -2.95 -16.71
C ASP A 144 -22.93 -1.89 -17.04
N LEU A 145 -22.68 -1.60 -18.32
CA LEU A 145 -21.77 -0.54 -18.76
C LEU A 145 -22.19 0.84 -18.21
N CYS A 146 -23.47 1.18 -18.25
CA CYS A 146 -23.94 2.46 -17.72
C CYS A 146 -23.86 2.54 -16.18
N ASP A 147 -24.01 1.42 -15.47
CA ASP A 147 -23.85 1.36 -14.02
C ASP A 147 -22.36 1.46 -13.61
N ASP A 148 -21.45 0.75 -14.29
CA ASP A 148 -19.99 0.91 -14.17
C ASP A 148 -19.54 2.38 -14.34
N TRP A 149 -20.07 3.06 -15.37
CA TRP A 149 -19.77 4.48 -15.61
C TRP A 149 -20.30 5.41 -14.51
N ARG A 150 -21.45 5.09 -13.90
CA ARG A 150 -21.96 5.84 -12.73
C ARG A 150 -21.05 5.64 -11.53
N GLU A 151 -20.68 4.40 -11.20
CA GLU A 151 -19.77 4.11 -10.08
C GLU A 151 -18.41 4.81 -10.27
N LEU A 152 -17.87 4.82 -11.49
CA LEU A 152 -16.63 5.53 -11.81
C LEU A 152 -16.75 7.05 -11.61
N ALA A 153 -17.88 7.65 -12.02
CA ALA A 153 -18.14 9.07 -11.81
C ALA A 153 -18.30 9.42 -10.31
N ASP A 154 -19.00 8.58 -9.55
CA ASP A 154 -19.18 8.76 -8.11
C ASP A 154 -17.87 8.58 -7.33
N ALA A 155 -17.07 7.57 -7.69
CA ALA A 155 -15.73 7.39 -7.15
C ALA A 155 -14.80 8.57 -7.49
N THR A 156 -14.96 9.19 -8.66
CA THR A 156 -14.21 10.39 -9.06
C THR A 156 -14.63 11.62 -8.27
N ARG A 157 -15.95 11.83 -8.06
CA ARG A 157 -16.48 12.89 -7.18
C ARG A 157 -16.05 12.70 -5.73
N ALA A 158 -16.06 11.48 -5.21
CA ALA A 158 -15.57 11.17 -3.86
C ALA A 158 -14.07 11.47 -3.70
N LYS A 159 -13.24 11.15 -4.71
CA LYS A 159 -11.81 11.51 -4.73
C LYS A 159 -11.58 13.01 -4.80
N ALA A 160 -12.37 13.74 -5.60
CA ALA A 160 -12.29 15.20 -5.68
C ALA A 160 -12.64 15.86 -4.34
N ALA A 161 -13.77 15.45 -3.72
CA ALA A 161 -14.18 15.93 -2.40
C ALA A 161 -13.18 15.57 -1.28
N HIS A 162 -12.52 14.42 -1.36
CA HIS A 162 -11.42 14.08 -0.45
C HIS A 162 -10.21 14.99 -0.65
N ALA A 163 -9.78 15.23 -1.90
CA ALA A 163 -8.66 16.12 -2.21
C ALA A 163 -8.93 17.57 -1.77
N GLU A 164 -10.17 18.05 -1.89
CA GLU A 164 -10.59 19.36 -1.40
C GLU A 164 -10.55 19.45 0.14
N ARG A 165 -11.01 18.42 0.85
CA ARG A 165 -10.91 18.36 2.33
C ARG A 165 -9.46 18.34 2.81
N GLU A 166 -8.59 17.57 2.15
CA GLU A 166 -7.16 17.54 2.46
C GLU A 166 -6.49 18.88 2.17
N ARG A 167 -6.88 19.55 1.09
CA ARG A 167 -6.43 20.91 0.78
C ARG A 167 -6.88 21.90 1.86
N ALA A 168 -8.15 21.87 2.27
CA ALA A 168 -8.66 22.73 3.34
C ALA A 168 -7.96 22.47 4.69
N ARG A 169 -7.65 21.22 5.02
CA ARG A 169 -6.82 20.85 6.20
C ARG A 169 -5.41 21.42 6.10
N ALA A 170 -4.78 21.32 4.92
CA ALA A 170 -3.44 21.88 4.69
C ALA A 170 -3.43 23.42 4.76
N GLU A 171 -4.44 24.09 4.22
CA GLU A 171 -4.61 25.55 4.30
C GLU A 171 -4.88 26.03 5.75
N ALA A 172 -5.65 25.26 6.53
CA ALA A 172 -5.85 25.51 7.96
C ALA A 172 -4.54 25.34 8.77
N SER A 173 -3.85 24.22 8.61
CA SER A 173 -2.56 23.96 9.28
C SER A 173 -1.49 24.99 8.89
N MET A 174 -1.44 25.42 7.63
CA MET A 174 -0.55 26.48 7.19
C MET A 174 -0.90 27.82 7.87
N SER A 175 -2.19 28.13 8.04
CA SER A 175 -2.65 29.33 8.75
C SER A 175 -2.28 29.33 10.23
N GLU A 176 -2.35 28.16 10.90
CA GLU A 176 -1.87 27.97 12.28
C GLU A 176 -0.36 28.19 12.39
N LEU A 177 0.43 27.62 11.48
CA LEU A 177 1.89 27.83 11.44
C LEU A 177 2.27 29.30 11.23
N TYR A 178 1.55 30.03 10.36
CA TYR A 178 1.73 31.49 10.22
C TYR A 178 1.36 32.26 11.49
N ALA A 179 0.33 31.84 12.22
CA ALA A 179 -0.04 32.46 13.50
C ALA A 179 1.03 32.24 14.58
N VAL A 180 1.58 31.02 14.67
CA VAL A 180 2.70 30.68 15.59
C VAL A 180 3.97 31.44 15.22
N ALA A 181 4.35 31.50 13.93
CA ALA A 181 5.50 32.27 13.48
C ALA A 181 5.38 33.76 13.86
N LYS A 182 4.20 34.36 13.61
CA LYS A 182 3.92 35.76 13.99
C LYS A 182 3.86 35.97 15.51
N GLN A 183 3.64 34.94 16.32
CA GLN A 183 3.76 35.01 17.78
C GLN A 183 5.22 35.01 18.20
N LEU A 184 6.03 34.07 17.66
CA LEU A 184 7.46 33.99 17.92
C LEU A 184 8.20 35.28 17.52
N GLU A 185 7.81 35.94 16.43
CA GLU A 185 8.34 37.26 16.06
C GLU A 185 8.12 38.31 17.15
N ARG A 186 6.90 38.39 17.71
CA ARG A 186 6.56 39.31 18.80
C ARG A 186 7.31 38.97 20.10
N ASP A 187 7.48 37.70 20.40
CA ASP A 187 8.23 37.24 21.57
C ASP A 187 9.73 37.56 21.45
N LEU A 188 10.28 37.46 20.23
CA LEU A 188 11.66 37.83 19.91
C LEU A 188 11.87 39.36 20.01
N GLU A 189 10.92 40.17 19.53
CA GLU A 189 10.92 41.63 19.71
C GLU A 189 10.86 42.02 21.19
N SER A 190 10.00 41.37 21.98
CA SER A 190 9.90 41.55 23.44
C SER A 190 11.22 41.20 24.15
N ALA A 191 11.83 40.06 23.79
CA ALA A 191 13.12 39.65 24.32
C ALA A 191 14.24 40.65 23.98
N ARG A 192 14.28 41.16 22.74
CA ARG A 192 15.22 42.22 22.32
C ARG A 192 15.02 43.51 23.12
N ALA A 193 13.78 43.93 23.35
CA ALA A 193 13.47 45.11 24.16
C ALA A 193 13.92 44.93 25.62
N HIS A 194 13.73 43.74 26.19
CA HIS A 194 14.19 43.40 27.54
C HIS A 194 15.72 43.42 27.66
N VAL A 195 16.44 42.84 26.70
CA VAL A 195 17.93 42.90 26.65
C VAL A 195 18.41 44.35 26.57
N ALA A 196 17.84 45.17 25.68
CA ALA A 196 18.20 46.58 25.56
C ALA A 196 17.91 47.38 26.86
N ALA A 197 16.85 47.03 27.61
CA ALA A 197 16.57 47.62 28.91
C ALA A 197 17.61 47.23 29.98
N LEU A 198 18.05 45.97 29.99
CA LEU A 198 19.12 45.50 30.88
C LEU A 198 20.47 46.16 30.54
N GLU A 199 20.79 46.36 29.26
CA GLU A 199 21.99 47.09 28.83
C GLU A 199 21.98 48.55 29.29
N ARG A 200 20.84 49.26 29.15
CA ARG A 200 20.68 50.62 29.70
C ARG A 200 20.87 50.63 31.22
N LYS A 201 20.29 49.68 31.95
CA LYS A 201 20.43 49.55 33.41
C LYS A 201 21.87 49.24 33.84
N ARG A 202 22.60 48.44 33.05
CA ARG A 202 24.03 48.20 33.25
C ARG A 202 24.85 49.46 33.03
N GLN A 203 24.54 50.23 31.98
CA GLN A 203 25.24 51.47 31.69
C GLN A 203 25.04 52.53 32.78
N THR A 204 23.83 52.68 33.33
CA THR A 204 23.57 53.61 34.43
C THR A 204 24.26 53.20 35.74
N MET A 205 24.40 51.89 36.02
CA MET A 205 25.24 51.42 37.13
C MET A 205 26.73 51.77 36.94
N ILE A 206 27.24 51.66 35.71
CA ILE A 206 28.64 52.01 35.40
C ILE A 206 28.85 53.52 35.59
N THR A 207 27.95 54.38 35.09
CA THR A 207 28.07 55.83 35.28
C THR A 207 27.95 56.24 36.75
N ASN A 208 27.01 55.66 37.51
CA ASN A 208 26.87 55.94 38.94
C ASN A 208 28.10 55.51 39.76
N ARG A 209 28.81 54.46 39.33
CA ARG A 209 30.08 54.04 39.95
C ARG A 209 31.24 54.98 39.61
N GLN A 210 31.19 55.67 38.47
CA GLN A 210 32.20 56.67 38.09
C GLN A 210 31.97 58.03 38.77
N THR A 211 30.73 58.39 39.09
CA THR A 211 30.41 59.69 39.72
C THR A 211 30.51 59.71 41.25
N ASN A 212 30.61 58.54 41.92
CA ASN A 212 30.82 58.43 43.36
C ASN A 212 32.17 57.76 43.70
N PRO A 213 33.30 58.50 43.64
CA PRO A 213 34.59 57.99 44.10
C PRO A 213 34.55 57.80 45.63
N THR A 214 34.67 56.55 46.08
CA THR A 214 34.71 56.19 47.51
C THR A 214 35.95 56.81 48.18
N PRO A 215 35.83 57.51 49.32
CA PRO A 215 36.97 58.13 49.97
C PRO A 215 37.94 57.07 50.52
N SER A 216 39.24 57.31 50.29
CA SER A 216 40.35 56.45 50.72
C SER A 216 40.40 56.29 52.23
N ALA A 217 40.40 55.04 52.72
CA ALA A 217 40.66 54.70 54.11
C ALA A 217 41.99 53.94 54.24
N SER A 218 42.90 54.48 55.05
CA SER A 218 44.27 53.99 55.24
C SER A 218 44.36 52.71 56.11
N PRO A 219 45.43 51.91 56.01
CA PRO A 219 45.64 50.72 56.82
C PRO A 219 46.43 51.00 58.12
N PRO A 220 46.19 50.19 59.17
CA PRO A 220 47.22 49.88 60.16
C PRO A 220 47.45 48.37 60.28
N GLY A 221 48.64 47.97 60.70
CA GLY A 221 48.98 46.57 60.96
C GLY A 221 49.49 46.34 62.39
N GLY A 222 49.49 45.07 62.81
CA GLY A 222 50.34 44.53 63.88
C GLY A 222 49.88 44.76 65.33
N GLY A 223 49.70 43.67 66.09
CA GLY A 223 49.69 43.71 67.56
C GLY A 223 48.72 42.75 68.25
N SER A 224 49.20 41.57 68.65
CA SER A 224 48.70 40.83 69.83
C SER A 224 49.29 41.45 71.12
N PRO A 225 48.91 41.08 72.38
CA PRO A 225 48.16 39.89 72.81
C PRO A 225 47.17 40.04 74.01
N SER A 226 46.56 38.89 74.39
CA SER A 226 46.27 38.46 75.78
C SER A 226 44.96 38.83 76.51
N SER A 227 44.42 37.81 77.19
CA SER A 227 43.75 37.82 78.52
C SER A 227 42.28 38.24 78.71
N ALA A 228 41.44 37.19 78.80
CA ALA A 228 40.53 36.86 79.93
C ALA A 228 39.13 37.50 80.13
N ALA A 229 38.21 36.59 80.48
CA ALA A 229 37.04 36.70 81.37
C ALA A 229 35.77 37.47 80.94
N GLY A 230 34.60 36.88 81.26
CA GLY A 230 33.32 37.60 81.39
C GLY A 230 32.14 37.05 80.56
N ALA A 231 31.16 36.44 81.24
CA ALA A 231 29.82 36.11 80.74
C ALA A 231 28.76 36.68 81.74
N PRO A 232 27.43 36.53 81.53
CA PRO A 232 26.64 36.56 80.29
C PRO A 232 25.85 37.91 80.25
N PRO A 233 24.51 38.11 80.46
CA PRO A 233 23.31 37.25 80.54
C PRO A 233 22.44 37.30 79.24
N ALA A 234 21.12 37.14 79.35
CA ALA A 234 20.13 37.19 78.24
C ALA A 234 18.88 38.08 78.61
N PRO A 235 17.62 37.77 78.20
CA PRO A 235 16.77 38.61 77.33
C PRO A 235 15.64 39.36 78.09
N PRO A 236 14.60 39.93 77.42
CA PRO A 236 13.37 39.14 77.28
C PRO A 236 12.50 39.38 76.02
N SER A 237 11.48 38.53 75.91
CA SER A 237 10.37 38.43 74.95
C SER A 237 9.30 39.52 75.01
N SER A 238 8.59 39.74 73.89
CA SER A 238 7.13 40.03 73.87
C SER A 238 6.54 39.68 72.49
N THR A 239 5.78 38.58 72.36
CA THR A 239 4.30 38.45 72.32
C THR A 239 3.62 38.84 70.99
N ALA A 240 2.77 37.93 70.49
CA ALA A 240 2.03 38.03 69.23
C ALA A 240 0.72 38.88 69.35
N PRO A 241 -0.10 38.99 68.28
CA PRO A 241 -1.09 37.92 68.03
C PRO A 241 -1.23 37.48 66.56
N SER A 242 -1.86 36.32 66.39
CA SER A 242 -2.12 35.66 65.11
C SER A 242 -3.14 36.38 64.22
N THR A 243 -2.94 36.26 62.90
CA THR A 243 -4.04 36.02 61.96
C THR A 243 -3.65 34.90 61.00
N THR A 244 -4.42 33.82 61.05
CA THR A 244 -4.33 32.66 60.15
C THR A 244 -4.83 33.03 58.76
N LEU A 245 -4.09 32.65 57.71
CA LEU A 245 -4.66 32.22 56.44
C LEU A 245 -3.66 31.29 55.74
N ASP A 246 -4.07 30.07 55.46
CA ASP A 246 -3.29 29.08 54.74
C ASP A 246 -3.05 29.51 53.29
N LEU A 247 -1.86 29.21 52.76
CA LEU A 247 -1.69 28.55 51.47
C LEU A 247 -0.27 27.99 51.37
N ASP A 248 -0.17 26.69 51.63
CA ASP A 248 1.00 25.85 51.39
C ASP A 248 1.30 25.76 49.88
N LEU A 249 2.57 25.90 49.51
CA LEU A 249 3.25 25.08 48.50
C LEU A 249 4.76 25.37 48.59
N SER A 250 5.47 24.54 49.36
CA SER A 250 6.93 24.60 49.50
C SER A 250 7.67 23.99 48.31
N PHE A 251 8.75 24.63 47.85
CA PHE A 251 9.61 24.13 46.78
C PHE A 251 11.07 24.51 47.02
N ASP A 252 11.76 23.72 47.86
CA ASP A 252 13.22 23.70 47.99
C ASP A 252 13.63 22.46 48.81
N ASP A 253 14.30 21.48 48.19
CA ASP A 253 15.64 21.01 48.58
C ASP A 253 16.07 19.85 47.67
N LEU A 254 17.10 20.04 46.83
CA LEU A 254 17.90 18.94 46.29
C LEU A 254 19.34 19.40 45.99
N LYS A 255 20.17 19.30 47.02
CA LYS A 255 21.64 19.37 46.92
C LYS A 255 22.16 18.20 46.07
N LEU A 256 23.15 18.45 45.20
CA LEU A 256 24.30 17.57 44.95
C LEU A 256 25.40 18.37 44.24
N THR A 257 26.40 18.84 45.00
CA THR A 257 27.80 18.36 45.04
C THR A 257 28.66 18.62 43.80
N THR A 258 29.80 19.25 44.06
CA THR A 258 30.92 19.58 43.18
C THR A 258 31.63 18.36 42.57
N GLY A 259 32.06 18.47 41.31
CA GLY A 259 33.01 17.56 40.65
C GLY A 259 33.96 18.34 39.72
N SER A 260 35.25 17.99 39.71
CA SER A 260 36.33 18.78 39.07
C SER A 260 36.39 18.69 37.54
N ALA A 261 36.87 19.78 36.91
CA ALA A 261 37.37 19.77 35.53
C ALA A 261 38.66 18.93 35.37
N PRO A 262 39.10 18.69 34.12
CA PRO A 262 40.28 19.43 33.67
C PRO A 262 40.11 20.17 32.33
N ALA A 263 41.04 21.10 32.07
CA ALA A 263 41.01 22.04 30.95
C ALA A 263 41.72 21.52 29.69
N GLY A 264 41.43 22.10 28.52
CA GLY A 264 42.30 21.91 27.35
C GLY A 264 41.76 22.20 25.94
N ALA A 265 41.24 23.41 25.65
CA ALA A 265 41.13 23.89 24.25
C ALA A 265 41.24 25.42 24.19
N ARG A 266 42.18 25.93 23.37
CA ARG A 266 42.39 27.37 23.18
C ARG A 266 41.42 27.97 22.17
N VAL A 267 41.03 29.21 22.43
CA VAL A 267 40.33 30.09 21.49
C VAL A 267 41.23 30.46 20.31
N GLY A 268 40.67 30.45 19.10
CA GLY A 268 41.26 31.04 17.89
C GLY A 268 40.12 31.49 16.96
N GLY A 269 39.73 32.76 17.04
CA GLY A 269 38.60 33.32 16.29
C GLY A 269 39.04 34.14 15.07
N ALA A 270 38.50 33.79 13.90
CA ALA A 270 38.37 34.56 12.66
C ALA A 270 37.50 33.71 11.72
N GLY A 271 36.66 34.21 10.83
CA GLY A 271 36.27 35.57 10.45
C GLY A 271 35.03 35.47 9.54
N GLY A 272 34.48 36.59 9.06
CA GLY A 272 33.19 36.59 8.35
C GLY A 272 33.16 35.90 6.97
N GLY A 273 31.99 35.34 6.64
CA GLY A 273 31.66 34.57 5.42
C GLY A 273 30.76 33.39 5.82
N ASP A 274 29.61 33.08 5.21
CA ASP A 274 28.98 33.62 4.00
C ASP A 274 27.44 33.62 4.15
N ARG A 275 26.82 34.79 4.30
CA ARG A 275 25.34 34.89 4.26
C ARG A 275 24.77 34.51 2.90
N ALA A 276 25.51 34.79 1.82
CA ALA A 276 25.15 34.42 0.45
C ALA A 276 25.32 32.92 0.15
N ALA A 277 26.17 32.18 0.89
CA ALA A 277 26.27 30.73 0.75
C ALA A 277 25.12 30.02 1.49
N LEU A 278 24.74 30.52 2.66
CA LEU A 278 23.58 30.02 3.41
C LEU A 278 22.26 30.24 2.66
N GLU A 279 22.12 31.39 1.98
CA GLU A 279 20.94 31.71 1.16
C GLU A 279 20.86 30.85 -0.11
N ARG A 280 22.00 30.53 -0.74
CA ARG A 280 22.06 29.51 -1.83
C ARG A 280 21.77 28.09 -1.33
N ALA A 281 22.20 27.73 -0.13
CA ALA A 281 21.90 26.43 0.46
C ALA A 281 20.39 26.26 0.73
N LEU A 282 19.73 27.32 1.23
CA LEU A 282 18.28 27.34 1.45
C LEU A 282 17.47 27.29 0.14
N GLN A 283 17.94 27.95 -0.93
CA GLN A 283 17.33 27.82 -2.26
C GLN A 283 17.58 26.46 -2.91
N ALA A 284 18.68 25.77 -2.59
CA ALA A 284 18.93 24.39 -3.05
C ALA A 284 18.04 23.35 -2.33
N SER A 285 17.66 23.58 -1.08
CA SER A 285 16.78 22.67 -0.31
C SER A 285 15.29 22.71 -0.68
N ALA A 286 14.88 23.59 -1.62
CA ALA A 286 13.48 23.78 -2.00
C ALA A 286 13.01 22.89 -3.16
N THR A 287 13.57 21.67 -3.32
CA THR A 287 13.10 20.69 -4.31
C THR A 287 12.45 19.47 -3.64
N LYS A 288 11.20 19.18 -4.05
CA LYS A 288 10.30 18.21 -3.40
C LYS A 288 10.86 16.79 -3.39
N PRO A 289 10.82 16.04 -2.26
CA PRO A 289 11.07 14.61 -2.27
C PRO A 289 9.89 13.85 -2.90
N GLY A 290 10.17 13.15 -4.00
CA GLY A 290 9.76 11.74 -4.10
C GLY A 290 8.31 11.39 -4.40
N ALA A 291 7.52 12.21 -5.12
CA ALA A 291 6.36 11.65 -5.81
C ALA A 291 6.84 10.69 -6.92
N LYS A 292 6.80 9.37 -6.68
CA LYS A 292 7.13 8.35 -7.67
C LYS A 292 6.19 8.53 -8.88
N LYS A 293 6.70 9.11 -9.97
CA LYS A 293 5.97 9.13 -11.25
C LYS A 293 5.69 7.69 -11.65
N THR A 294 4.44 7.40 -12.01
CA THR A 294 4.08 6.14 -12.67
C THR A 294 5.01 5.94 -13.87
N PRO A 295 5.61 4.74 -14.02
CA PRO A 295 6.56 4.52 -15.10
C PRO A 295 5.87 4.62 -16.45
N ARG A 296 6.60 5.12 -17.46
CA ARG A 296 6.09 5.53 -18.78
C ARG A 296 5.44 4.41 -19.60
N TRP A 297 5.50 3.15 -19.16
CA TRP A 297 4.77 2.02 -19.76
C TRP A 297 3.31 1.90 -19.30
N ALA A 298 2.87 2.69 -18.31
CA ALA A 298 1.50 2.68 -17.80
C ALA A 298 0.49 3.50 -18.64
N ILE A 299 0.93 4.12 -19.75
CA ILE A 299 0.10 4.92 -20.66
C ILE A 299 0.48 4.56 -22.11
N ASP A 300 -0.52 4.53 -22.99
CA ASP A 300 -0.50 4.22 -24.43
C ASP A 300 -0.30 2.76 -24.88
N SER A 301 -1.43 2.10 -25.12
CA SER A 301 -1.58 1.05 -26.15
C SER A 301 -2.61 1.45 -27.22
N GLY A 302 -2.73 2.76 -27.52
CA GLY A 302 -3.63 3.33 -28.53
C GLY A 302 -2.95 3.61 -29.89
N THR A 303 -1.79 3.01 -30.17
CA THR A 303 -1.04 3.29 -31.41
C THR A 303 -1.61 2.54 -32.62
N PRO A 304 -1.69 3.16 -33.81
CA PRO A 304 -2.21 2.50 -35.03
C PRO A 304 -1.48 1.22 -35.45
N ALA A 305 -0.26 1.00 -34.97
CA ALA A 305 0.51 -0.23 -35.20
C ALA A 305 -0.13 -1.46 -34.54
N ALA A 306 -0.76 -1.31 -33.37
CA ALA A 306 -1.48 -2.39 -32.69
C ALA A 306 -2.78 -2.76 -33.43
N GLU A 307 -3.49 -1.75 -33.93
CA GLU A 307 -4.71 -1.96 -34.73
C GLU A 307 -4.40 -2.62 -36.08
N ALA A 308 -3.27 -2.26 -36.71
CA ALA A 308 -2.79 -2.90 -37.94
C ALA A 308 -2.40 -4.38 -37.74
N ALA A 309 -1.98 -4.77 -36.52
CA ALA A 309 -1.75 -6.17 -36.18
C ALA A 309 -3.07 -6.92 -35.96
N ALA A 310 -4.04 -6.33 -35.27
CA ALA A 310 -5.37 -6.92 -35.01
C ALA A 310 -6.18 -7.17 -36.28
N ARG A 311 -6.04 -6.32 -37.32
CA ARG A 311 -6.75 -6.46 -38.61
C ARG A 311 -6.22 -7.60 -39.50
N ARG A 312 -5.11 -8.29 -39.13
CA ARG A 312 -4.62 -9.49 -39.82
C ARG A 312 -5.09 -10.77 -39.14
N GLY A 313 -6.39 -11.03 -39.21
CA GLY A 313 -7.01 -12.19 -38.59
C GLY A 313 -6.72 -13.53 -39.25
N VAL A 314 -6.74 -14.58 -38.42
CA VAL A 314 -6.97 -16.01 -38.72
C VAL A 314 -5.82 -16.78 -39.39
N GLY A 315 -5.07 -17.51 -38.55
CA GLY A 315 -4.04 -18.49 -38.92
C GLY A 315 -3.98 -19.67 -37.93
N ARG A 316 -5.09 -20.44 -37.90
CA ARG A 316 -5.28 -21.77 -37.29
C ARG A 316 -4.02 -22.51 -36.77
N GLY A 317 -3.94 -22.70 -35.45
CA GLY A 317 -3.24 -23.81 -34.78
C GLY A 317 -1.70 -23.85 -34.88
N GLY A 318 -1.03 -23.51 -33.78
CA GLY A 318 0.42 -23.74 -33.62
C GLY A 318 0.81 -23.80 -32.15
N GLU A 319 1.11 -25.00 -31.66
CA GLU A 319 1.71 -25.18 -30.33
C GLU A 319 3.08 -24.47 -30.28
N GLY A 320 3.19 -23.46 -29.42
CA GLY A 320 4.36 -22.60 -29.29
C GLY A 320 5.54 -23.33 -28.67
N GLN A 321 6.34 -23.98 -29.50
CA GLN A 321 7.50 -24.79 -29.13
C GLN A 321 8.58 -24.01 -28.36
N PHE A 322 8.51 -24.03 -27.02
CA PHE A 322 9.58 -23.65 -26.10
C PHE A 322 9.91 -24.82 -25.15
N GLY A 323 10.60 -25.83 -25.68
CA GLY A 323 11.28 -26.85 -24.89
C GLY A 323 12.81 -26.64 -24.92
N PRO A 324 13.56 -27.15 -23.92
CA PRO A 324 15.02 -27.05 -23.91
C PRO A 324 15.63 -27.89 -25.06
N PRO A 325 16.72 -27.42 -25.71
CA PRO A 325 17.24 -28.06 -26.91
C PRO A 325 18.11 -29.30 -26.58
N THR A 326 17.53 -30.49 -26.70
CA THR A 326 18.24 -31.78 -26.67
C THR A 326 18.24 -32.47 -28.04
N ALA A 327 19.08 -31.99 -28.98
CA ALA A 327 19.51 -32.80 -30.13
C ALA A 327 20.83 -32.32 -30.74
N ILE A 328 21.75 -33.27 -30.94
CA ILE A 328 23.08 -33.05 -31.52
C ILE A 328 22.98 -32.84 -33.03
N VAL A 329 23.45 -31.69 -33.54
CA VAL A 329 23.77 -31.51 -34.97
C VAL A 329 25.22 -31.08 -35.12
N ARG A 330 26.08 -32.02 -35.52
CA ARG A 330 27.47 -31.76 -35.93
C ARG A 330 27.47 -30.85 -37.18
N ARG A 331 27.84 -29.57 -37.04
CA ARG A 331 28.23 -28.75 -38.20
C ARG A 331 29.59 -28.08 -37.97
N ARG A 332 30.44 -28.22 -38.99
CA ARG A 332 31.87 -27.86 -39.07
C ARG A 332 32.28 -26.61 -38.26
N GLN A 333 33.36 -26.80 -37.49
CA GLN A 333 34.10 -25.76 -36.80
C GLN A 333 34.57 -24.66 -37.78
N ARG A 334 34.41 -23.41 -37.36
CA ARG A 334 35.24 -22.29 -37.81
C ARG A 334 35.86 -21.69 -36.55
N THR A 335 37.16 -21.89 -36.39
CA THR A 335 37.92 -21.53 -35.18
C THR A 335 38.05 -20.01 -35.05
N GLY A 336 37.51 -19.45 -33.98
CA GLY A 336 37.63 -18.04 -33.62
C GLY A 336 37.07 -17.78 -32.22
N ASN A 337 37.97 -17.61 -31.25
CA ASN A 337 37.74 -17.20 -29.86
C ASN A 337 36.58 -17.86 -29.07
N GLN A 338 36.90 -18.99 -28.42
CA GLN A 338 36.23 -19.41 -27.18
C GLN A 338 37.11 -19.01 -25.99
N SER A 339 36.63 -18.09 -25.13
CA SER A 339 36.99 -17.99 -23.68
C SER A 339 36.39 -16.77 -22.94
N ASP A 340 35.32 -16.16 -23.43
CA ASP A 340 34.48 -15.25 -22.62
C ASP A 340 33.09 -15.89 -22.41
N VAL A 341 33.05 -16.93 -21.57
CA VAL A 341 31.78 -17.31 -20.92
C VAL A 341 31.56 -16.23 -19.87
N ALA A 342 30.70 -15.26 -20.17
CA ALA A 342 30.38 -14.17 -19.26
C ALA A 342 30.07 -14.74 -17.87
N GLU A 343 30.79 -14.28 -16.83
CA GLU A 343 30.53 -14.76 -15.47
C GLU A 343 29.05 -14.55 -15.14
N PRO A 344 28.36 -15.56 -14.57
CA PRO A 344 26.97 -15.41 -14.20
C PRO A 344 26.83 -14.20 -13.28
N LYS A 345 25.96 -13.27 -13.68
CA LYS A 345 25.85 -11.96 -13.05
C LYS A 345 25.73 -12.10 -11.53
N ARG A 346 26.62 -11.41 -10.81
CA ARG A 346 26.72 -11.50 -9.35
C ARG A 346 25.62 -10.62 -8.73
N TRP A 347 24.66 -11.25 -8.05
CA TRP A 347 23.59 -10.58 -7.32
C TRP A 347 23.96 -10.38 -5.85
N SER A 348 23.59 -9.23 -5.29
CA SER A 348 23.39 -9.12 -3.84
C SER A 348 21.98 -9.58 -3.47
N LEU A 349 21.81 -10.07 -2.22
CA LEU A 349 20.51 -10.51 -1.71
C LEU A 349 19.44 -9.42 -1.90
N LYS A 350 19.76 -8.17 -1.55
CA LYS A 350 18.85 -7.03 -1.73
C LYS A 350 18.43 -6.82 -3.19
N GLN A 351 19.38 -6.85 -4.13
CA GLN A 351 19.07 -6.70 -5.56
C GLN A 351 18.17 -7.82 -6.09
N LEU A 352 18.35 -9.05 -5.58
CA LEU A 352 17.50 -10.18 -5.93
C LEU A 352 16.09 -9.98 -5.36
N LYS A 353 15.96 -9.61 -4.08
CA LYS A 353 14.66 -9.34 -3.44
C LYS A 353 13.89 -8.20 -4.13
N ASP A 354 14.56 -7.11 -4.47
CA ASP A 354 13.98 -6.00 -5.23
C ASP A 354 13.43 -6.49 -6.59
N VAL A 355 14.13 -7.40 -7.29
CA VAL A 355 13.68 -7.99 -8.57
C VAL A 355 12.57 -9.02 -8.39
N ILE A 356 12.57 -9.81 -7.32
CA ILE A 356 11.49 -10.75 -6.99
C ILE A 356 10.19 -9.99 -6.72
N GLU A 357 10.25 -8.87 -5.99
CA GLU A 357 9.08 -8.02 -5.77
C GLU A 357 8.54 -7.43 -7.07
N ASP A 358 9.41 -6.84 -7.90
CA ASP A 358 9.11 -6.37 -9.27
C ASP A 358 8.37 -7.43 -10.11
N VAL A 359 8.84 -8.69 -10.10
CA VAL A 359 8.29 -9.81 -10.89
C VAL A 359 6.93 -10.26 -10.35
N CYS A 360 6.79 -10.43 -9.03
CA CYS A 360 5.54 -10.85 -8.42
C CYS A 360 4.42 -9.80 -8.57
N ASP A 361 4.75 -8.52 -8.44
CA ASP A 361 3.77 -7.43 -8.61
C ASP A 361 3.35 -7.30 -10.09
N ALA A 362 4.29 -7.49 -11.03
CA ALA A 362 3.98 -7.58 -12.45
C ALA A 362 3.09 -8.80 -12.77
N LYS A 363 3.34 -9.97 -12.14
CA LYS A 363 2.54 -11.18 -12.28
C LYS A 363 1.11 -10.98 -11.80
N ALA A 364 0.91 -10.43 -10.61
CA ALA A 364 -0.42 -10.13 -10.08
C ALA A 364 -1.22 -9.19 -11.00
N ALA A 365 -0.57 -8.17 -11.57
CA ALA A 365 -1.18 -7.27 -12.54
C ALA A 365 -1.48 -7.95 -13.89
N ASN A 366 -0.64 -8.90 -14.31
CA ASN A 366 -0.84 -9.68 -15.54
C ASN A 366 -1.99 -10.69 -15.40
N ASP A 367 -2.08 -11.39 -14.28
CA ASP A 367 -3.15 -12.35 -14.00
C ASP A 367 -4.53 -11.67 -13.93
N ALA A 368 -4.60 -10.47 -13.33
CA ALA A 368 -5.82 -9.66 -13.35
C ALA A 368 -6.24 -9.24 -14.78
N ARG A 369 -5.28 -8.97 -15.68
CA ARG A 369 -5.54 -8.69 -17.10
C ARG A 369 -5.96 -9.95 -17.85
N ALA A 370 -5.27 -11.07 -17.64
CA ALA A 370 -5.60 -12.35 -18.25
C ALA A 370 -7.03 -12.76 -17.90
N ALA A 371 -7.42 -12.65 -16.63
CA ALA A 371 -8.79 -12.90 -16.18
C ALA A 371 -9.82 -11.97 -16.86
N LYS A 372 -9.53 -10.66 -16.98
CA LYS A 372 -10.39 -9.71 -17.70
C LYS A 372 -10.53 -10.05 -19.19
N HIS A 373 -9.47 -10.56 -19.81
CA HIS A 373 -9.43 -10.92 -21.23
C HIS A 373 -9.76 -12.40 -21.51
N LYS A 374 -10.21 -13.16 -20.50
CA LYS A 374 -10.55 -14.60 -20.58
C LYS A 374 -9.39 -15.50 -21.05
N GLN A 375 -8.16 -15.04 -20.81
CA GLN A 375 -6.92 -15.76 -21.14
C GLN A 375 -6.50 -16.69 -19.98
N PRO A 376 -5.81 -17.81 -20.27
CA PRO A 376 -5.29 -18.70 -19.23
C PRO A 376 -4.23 -17.98 -18.38
N ARG A 377 -4.14 -18.36 -17.10
CA ARG A 377 -3.13 -17.86 -16.17
C ARG A 377 -1.76 -18.45 -16.53
N GLU A 378 -0.75 -17.62 -16.72
CA GLU A 378 0.64 -18.06 -16.89
C GLU A 378 1.20 -18.62 -15.57
N THR A 379 2.17 -19.51 -15.60
CA THR A 379 2.95 -19.87 -14.41
C THR A 379 3.95 -18.76 -14.06
N MET A 380 4.41 -18.66 -12.81
CA MET A 380 5.48 -17.72 -12.42
C MET A 380 6.73 -17.82 -13.31
N HIS A 381 7.13 -19.05 -13.68
CA HIS A 381 8.28 -19.28 -14.57
C HIS A 381 8.01 -18.76 -16.00
N GLN A 382 6.83 -19.02 -16.57
CA GLN A 382 6.45 -18.44 -17.87
C GLN A 382 6.43 -16.92 -17.81
N HIS A 383 5.84 -16.36 -16.75
CA HIS A 383 5.74 -14.92 -16.58
C HIS A 383 7.09 -14.24 -16.37
N LEU A 384 8.07 -14.89 -15.74
CA LEU A 384 9.44 -14.36 -15.63
C LEU A 384 10.00 -14.06 -17.03
N TYR A 385 9.78 -14.93 -18.02
CA TYR A 385 10.16 -14.66 -19.40
C TYR A 385 9.33 -13.53 -20.03
N THR A 386 8.02 -13.46 -19.79
CA THR A 386 7.15 -12.36 -20.25
C THR A 386 7.63 -11.01 -19.72
N PHE A 387 7.92 -10.92 -18.41
CA PHE A 387 8.46 -9.75 -17.72
C PHE A 387 9.83 -9.35 -18.28
N LEU A 388 10.79 -10.29 -18.38
CA LEU A 388 12.11 -10.02 -18.93
C LEU A 388 12.05 -9.61 -20.41
N ASN A 389 11.11 -10.16 -21.19
CA ASN A 389 10.85 -9.76 -22.56
C ASN A 389 10.35 -8.32 -22.66
N HIS A 390 9.43 -7.91 -21.78
CA HIS A 390 8.99 -6.50 -21.71
C HIS A 390 10.10 -5.55 -21.22
N LYS A 391 11.00 -6.02 -20.35
CA LYS A 391 12.09 -5.20 -19.75
C LYS A 391 13.31 -5.05 -20.68
N PHE A 392 13.65 -6.06 -21.48
CA PHE A 392 14.87 -6.10 -22.28
C PHE A 392 14.67 -6.32 -23.80
N GLY A 393 13.62 -7.01 -24.23
CA GLY A 393 13.31 -7.30 -25.65
C GLY A 393 14.31 -8.18 -26.41
N VAL A 394 15.46 -8.56 -25.83
CA VAL A 394 16.53 -9.30 -26.49
C VAL A 394 16.68 -10.71 -25.91
N LYS A 395 16.44 -11.74 -26.74
CA LYS A 395 16.38 -13.17 -26.31
C LYS A 395 17.61 -13.67 -25.57
N SER A 396 18.82 -13.26 -25.96
CA SER A 396 20.06 -13.69 -25.27
C SER A 396 20.15 -13.11 -23.85
N ILE A 397 19.86 -11.82 -23.69
CA ILE A 397 19.85 -11.13 -22.40
C ILE A 397 18.76 -11.73 -21.49
N ILE A 398 17.58 -12.02 -22.05
CA ILE A 398 16.49 -12.66 -21.31
C ILE A 398 16.92 -14.02 -20.74
N ALA A 399 17.57 -14.86 -21.55
CA ALA A 399 18.06 -16.17 -21.09
C ALA A 399 19.15 -16.04 -20.01
N GLU A 400 20.12 -15.14 -20.21
CA GLU A 400 21.18 -14.86 -19.23
C GLU A 400 20.60 -14.39 -17.89
N TRP A 401 19.65 -13.45 -17.90
CA TRP A 401 19.00 -12.95 -16.69
C TRP A 401 18.12 -14.01 -16.02
N ALA A 402 17.36 -14.80 -16.79
CA ALA A 402 16.54 -15.88 -16.22
C ALA A 402 17.42 -16.92 -15.51
N THR A 403 18.47 -17.43 -16.17
CA THR A 403 19.43 -18.37 -15.56
C THR A 403 20.12 -17.77 -14.35
N SER A 404 20.50 -16.50 -14.41
CA SER A 404 21.17 -15.81 -13.32
C SER A 404 20.26 -15.52 -12.12
N ILE A 405 18.97 -15.26 -12.33
CA ILE A 405 17.96 -15.10 -11.26
C ILE A 405 17.71 -16.44 -10.58
N VAL A 406 17.53 -17.54 -11.32
CA VAL A 406 17.34 -18.88 -10.75
C VAL A 406 18.56 -19.29 -9.92
N ALA A 407 19.77 -19.21 -10.49
CA ALA A 407 21.00 -19.54 -9.76
C ALA A 407 21.26 -18.64 -8.53
N ALA A 408 20.78 -17.39 -8.54
CA ALA A 408 20.83 -16.53 -7.37
C ALA A 408 19.77 -16.90 -6.33
N ALA A 409 18.57 -17.31 -6.74
CA ALA A 409 17.54 -17.81 -5.84
C ALA A 409 18.02 -19.07 -5.11
N ASP A 410 18.55 -20.06 -5.84
CA ASP A 410 19.13 -21.28 -5.26
C ASP A 410 20.24 -20.95 -4.25
N LYS A 411 21.12 -20.01 -4.57
CA LYS A 411 22.23 -19.60 -3.71
C LYS A 411 21.79 -18.95 -2.39
N PHE A 412 20.67 -18.22 -2.39
CA PHE A 412 20.18 -17.47 -1.24
C PHE A 412 18.97 -18.13 -0.54
N ALA A 413 18.49 -19.27 -1.03
CA ALA A 413 17.34 -19.99 -0.49
C ALA A 413 17.53 -20.40 0.98
N ASP A 414 18.74 -20.79 1.39
CA ASP A 414 19.04 -21.15 2.79
C ASP A 414 19.16 -19.94 3.74
N VAL A 415 19.15 -18.71 3.20
CA VAL A 415 19.42 -17.47 3.94
C VAL A 415 18.17 -16.60 4.08
N ASP A 416 17.30 -16.57 3.06
CA ASP A 416 16.11 -15.72 3.05
C ASP A 416 14.88 -16.46 2.51
N CYS A 417 13.85 -16.59 3.34
CA CYS A 417 12.66 -17.37 3.04
C CYS A 417 11.79 -16.76 1.93
N GLU A 418 11.84 -15.44 1.68
CA GLU A 418 11.13 -14.86 0.53
C GLU A 418 11.79 -15.27 -0.79
N VAL A 419 13.12 -15.40 -0.79
CA VAL A 419 13.88 -15.94 -1.94
C VAL A 419 13.64 -17.43 -2.11
N ALA A 420 13.63 -18.19 -1.00
CA ALA A 420 13.32 -19.63 -1.02
C ALA A 420 11.93 -19.89 -1.64
N VAL A 421 10.89 -19.21 -1.15
CA VAL A 421 9.52 -19.30 -1.69
C VAL A 421 9.50 -18.97 -3.18
N PHE A 422 10.15 -17.89 -3.61
CA PHE A 422 10.20 -17.55 -5.02
C PHE A 422 10.83 -18.66 -5.88
N GLY A 423 11.91 -19.28 -5.42
CA GLY A 423 12.50 -20.46 -6.05
C GLY A 423 11.52 -21.64 -6.14
N ARG A 424 10.85 -21.99 -5.03
CA ARG A 424 9.85 -23.08 -5.00
C ARG A 424 8.67 -22.82 -5.93
N VAL A 425 8.19 -21.58 -5.99
CA VAL A 425 7.10 -21.15 -6.89
C VAL A 425 7.54 -21.21 -8.36
N LEU A 426 8.77 -20.82 -8.70
CA LEU A 426 9.33 -21.00 -10.06
C LEU A 426 9.38 -22.47 -10.48
N HIS A 427 9.61 -23.39 -9.53
CA HIS A 427 9.60 -24.83 -9.75
C HIS A 427 8.21 -25.48 -9.60
N ASN A 428 7.15 -24.71 -9.41
CA ASN A 428 5.77 -25.18 -9.21
C ASN A 428 5.60 -26.12 -8.00
N LEU A 429 6.50 -26.04 -7.00
CA LEU A 429 6.48 -26.86 -5.77
C LEU A 429 5.58 -26.26 -4.69
N VAL A 430 5.42 -24.94 -4.71
CA VAL A 430 4.57 -24.16 -3.78
C VAL A 430 3.66 -23.25 -4.60
N ASP A 431 2.51 -22.89 -4.05
CA ASP A 431 1.56 -21.97 -4.68
C ASP A 431 2.07 -20.51 -4.72
N GLU A 432 1.70 -19.78 -5.77
CA GLU A 432 2.02 -18.37 -5.98
C GLU A 432 1.39 -17.46 -4.90
N GLU A 433 0.31 -17.92 -4.26
CA GLU A 433 -0.42 -17.19 -3.23
C GLU A 433 0.26 -17.19 -1.85
N PHE A 434 1.12 -18.16 -1.54
CA PHE A 434 1.82 -18.33 -0.26
C PHE A 434 2.66 -17.12 0.17
N ARG A 435 3.13 -16.28 -0.77
CA ARG A 435 3.79 -14.99 -0.45
C ARG A 435 2.88 -14.05 0.36
N ASN A 436 1.55 -14.21 0.28
CA ASN A 436 0.61 -13.47 1.12
C ASN A 436 0.57 -14.00 2.56
N GLU A 437 0.74 -15.32 2.75
CA GLU A 437 0.90 -15.95 4.07
C GLU A 437 2.15 -15.44 4.78
N GLN A 438 3.29 -15.37 4.08
CA GLN A 438 4.50 -14.74 4.61
C GLN A 438 4.26 -13.30 5.08
N LYS A 439 3.59 -12.47 4.27
CA LYS A 439 3.24 -11.08 4.62
C LYS A 439 2.35 -11.00 5.88
N VAL A 440 1.41 -11.94 6.05
CA VAL A 440 0.53 -12.00 7.22
C VAL A 440 1.26 -12.51 8.47
N ILE A 441 2.19 -13.46 8.35
CA ILE A 441 3.06 -13.90 9.46
C ILE A 441 3.91 -12.71 9.96
N VAL A 442 4.59 -12.00 9.05
CA VAL A 442 5.40 -10.81 9.38
C VAL A 442 4.55 -9.70 10.04
N ALA A 443 3.36 -9.43 9.51
CA ALA A 443 2.44 -8.46 10.10
C ALA A 443 1.95 -8.89 11.50
N THR A 444 1.67 -10.18 11.69
CA THR A 444 1.24 -10.75 12.98
C THR A 444 2.34 -10.61 14.02
N VAL A 445 3.57 -11.05 13.72
CA VAL A 445 4.73 -10.90 14.61
C VAL A 445 4.92 -9.43 15.01
N ARG A 446 4.85 -8.51 14.05
CA ARG A 446 5.02 -7.08 14.30
C ARG A 446 3.95 -6.51 15.23
N GLU A 447 2.69 -6.92 15.10
CA GLU A 447 1.61 -6.44 15.98
C GLU A 447 1.64 -7.12 17.36
N LEU A 448 2.07 -8.38 17.47
CA LEU A 448 2.33 -9.01 18.78
C LEU A 448 3.44 -8.26 19.54
N LEU A 449 4.54 -7.95 18.87
CA LEU A 449 5.62 -7.14 19.44
C LEU A 449 5.13 -5.74 19.84
N ARG A 450 4.24 -5.13 19.05
CA ARG A 450 3.60 -3.84 19.39
C ARG A 450 2.71 -3.93 20.63
N SER A 451 1.88 -4.96 20.72
CA SER A 451 1.01 -5.23 21.88
C SER A 451 1.84 -5.46 23.15
N TYR A 452 2.92 -6.25 23.03
CA TYR A 452 3.89 -6.47 24.08
C TYR A 452 4.51 -5.15 24.58
N LEU A 453 5.03 -4.31 23.67
CA LEU A 453 5.60 -3.01 24.02
C LEU A 453 4.57 -2.06 24.67
N ARG A 454 3.33 -2.03 24.17
CA ARG A 454 2.23 -1.24 24.77
C ARG A 454 1.90 -1.71 26.19
N SER A 455 1.97 -3.02 26.47
CA SER A 455 1.76 -3.56 27.82
C SER A 455 2.92 -3.24 28.78
N GLN A 456 4.16 -3.19 28.29
CA GLN A 456 5.33 -2.78 29.09
C GLN A 456 5.33 -1.28 29.40
N ARG A 457 4.69 -0.47 28.55
CA ARG A 457 4.65 1.00 28.68
C ARG A 457 3.20 1.53 28.61
N PRO A 458 2.37 1.30 29.64
CA PRO A 458 0.95 1.70 29.62
C PRO A 458 0.69 3.20 29.48
N HIS A 459 1.70 4.04 29.74
CA HIS A 459 1.63 5.50 29.67
C HIS A 459 2.35 6.10 28.46
N ALA A 460 2.97 5.27 27.60
CA ALA A 460 3.65 5.76 26.41
C ALA A 460 2.64 6.14 25.32
N ASN A 461 2.95 7.20 24.58
CA ASN A 461 2.15 7.60 23.41
C ASN A 461 2.33 6.59 22.26
N ASP A 462 1.37 6.52 21.33
CA ASP A 462 1.44 5.60 20.18
C ASP A 462 2.67 5.87 19.28
N ASP A 463 3.16 7.11 19.23
CA ASP A 463 4.41 7.48 18.55
C ASP A 463 5.65 6.87 19.25
N GLU A 464 5.72 6.96 20.58
CA GLU A 464 6.81 6.36 21.36
C GLU A 464 6.81 4.82 21.28
N ILE A 465 5.62 4.22 21.16
CA ILE A 465 5.44 2.78 20.89
C ILE A 465 5.89 2.45 19.46
N ALA A 466 5.61 3.31 18.47
CA ALA A 466 6.05 3.11 17.09
C ALA A 466 7.58 3.22 16.96
N ASP A 467 8.22 4.17 17.64
CA ASP A 467 9.68 4.30 17.70
C ASP A 467 10.34 3.13 18.43
N ALA A 468 9.76 2.68 19.56
CA ALA A 468 10.23 1.49 20.27
C ALA A 468 10.11 0.22 19.42
N LEU A 469 9.01 0.08 18.68
CA LEU A 469 8.81 -1.01 17.72
C LEU A 469 9.84 -0.96 16.59
N ALA A 470 10.06 0.22 16.00
CA ALA A 470 11.06 0.41 14.94
C ALA A 470 12.50 0.16 15.42
N ALA A 471 12.81 0.48 16.68
CA ALA A 471 14.09 0.14 17.30
C ALA A 471 14.24 -1.37 17.53
N LYS A 472 13.19 -2.06 17.99
CA LYS A 472 13.17 -3.51 18.18
C LYS A 472 13.24 -4.30 16.87
N THR A 473 12.53 -3.88 15.83
CA THR A 473 12.57 -4.48 14.49
C THR A 473 13.97 -4.40 13.85
N ARG A 474 14.83 -3.45 14.27
CA ARG A 474 16.23 -3.31 13.82
C ARG A 474 17.27 -3.88 14.79
N GLY A 475 16.85 -4.63 15.81
CA GLY A 475 17.73 -5.11 16.87
C GLY A 475 17.24 -6.43 17.47
N ASP A 476 17.60 -6.68 18.73
CA ASP A 476 17.34 -7.99 19.35
C ASP A 476 16.00 -8.07 20.09
N LEU A 477 15.38 -9.23 19.94
CA LEU A 477 14.34 -9.74 20.81
C LEU A 477 14.95 -10.46 22.01
N ALA A 478 14.37 -10.25 23.20
CA ALA A 478 14.71 -11.00 24.40
C ALA A 478 14.07 -12.40 24.38
N GLU A 479 14.63 -13.37 25.11
CA GLU A 479 14.09 -14.75 25.17
C GLU A 479 12.60 -14.78 25.49
N ASP A 480 12.16 -14.08 26.54
CA ASP A 480 10.74 -14.00 26.93
C ASP A 480 9.85 -13.41 25.82
N GLU A 481 10.35 -12.44 25.05
CA GLU A 481 9.58 -11.75 24.00
C GLU A 481 9.23 -12.69 22.85
N TRP A 482 10.23 -13.36 22.26
CA TRP A 482 9.98 -14.24 21.12
C TRP A 482 9.30 -15.55 21.53
N LEU A 483 9.61 -16.06 22.73
CA LEU A 483 9.05 -17.31 23.23
C LEU A 483 7.55 -17.21 23.52
N ASP A 484 7.07 -16.07 24.05
CA ASP A 484 5.64 -15.85 24.23
C ASP A 484 4.92 -15.57 22.89
N MET A 485 5.58 -14.93 21.91
CA MET A 485 5.04 -14.77 20.55
C MET A 485 4.86 -16.14 19.86
N VAL A 486 5.87 -17.02 19.92
CA VAL A 486 5.81 -18.37 19.34
C VAL A 486 4.71 -19.21 19.98
N ARG A 487 4.59 -19.18 21.31
CA ARG A 487 3.53 -19.90 22.05
C ARG A 487 2.11 -19.40 21.76
N PHE A 488 1.97 -18.14 21.34
CA PHE A 488 0.68 -17.57 20.95
C PHE A 488 0.33 -17.89 19.49
N MET A 489 1.31 -17.82 18.59
CA MET A 489 1.11 -18.04 17.15
C MET A 489 0.93 -19.51 16.77
N TYR A 490 1.64 -20.43 17.42
CA TYR A 490 1.78 -21.81 16.96
C TYR A 490 1.24 -22.84 17.97
N GLY A 491 0.80 -23.99 17.46
CA GLY A 491 0.36 -25.13 18.28
C GLY A 491 1.47 -25.67 19.19
N ARG A 492 1.10 -26.46 20.22
CA ARG A 492 2.09 -26.98 21.20
C ARG A 492 3.19 -27.87 20.58
N LYS A 493 2.88 -28.55 19.46
CA LYS A 493 3.84 -29.37 18.72
C LYS A 493 4.82 -28.45 17.98
N ASP A 494 4.27 -27.51 17.23
CA ASP A 494 4.99 -26.70 16.25
C ASP A 494 5.84 -25.63 16.95
N SER A 495 5.29 -25.01 18.02
CA SER A 495 6.04 -24.13 18.91
C SER A 495 7.25 -24.80 19.57
N ALA A 496 7.21 -26.11 19.84
CA ALA A 496 8.37 -26.83 20.37
C ALA A 496 9.51 -26.90 19.33
N THR A 497 9.18 -27.26 18.08
CA THR A 497 10.13 -27.27 16.95
C THR A 497 10.73 -25.89 16.69
N ILE A 498 9.90 -24.84 16.71
CA ILE A 498 10.36 -23.45 16.53
C ILE A 498 11.27 -23.02 17.69
N ILE A 499 10.93 -23.33 18.94
CA ILE A 499 11.76 -23.03 20.12
C ILE A 499 13.13 -23.73 20.03
N GLU A 500 13.18 -24.97 19.54
CA GLU A 500 14.43 -25.70 19.32
C GLU A 500 15.32 -25.02 18.27
N ARG A 501 14.74 -24.65 17.11
CA ARG A 501 15.45 -23.90 16.05
C ARG A 501 15.93 -22.54 16.51
N MET A 502 15.10 -21.79 17.24
CA MET A 502 15.46 -20.50 17.83
C MET A 502 16.63 -20.61 18.81
N ARG A 503 16.72 -21.73 19.56
CA ARG A 503 17.87 -21.99 20.45
C ARG A 503 19.14 -22.37 19.69
N ALA A 504 19.03 -23.06 18.55
CA ALA A 504 20.16 -23.29 17.65
C ALA A 504 20.70 -21.95 17.11
N VAL A 505 19.84 -21.11 16.54
CA VAL A 505 20.19 -19.76 16.04
C VAL A 505 20.78 -18.90 17.17
N GLN A 506 20.18 -18.90 18.37
CA GLN A 506 20.74 -18.20 19.53
C GLN A 506 22.15 -18.68 19.89
N SER A 507 22.42 -19.99 19.81
CA SER A 507 23.77 -20.53 20.03
C SER A 507 24.75 -20.06 18.95
N GLU A 508 24.33 -19.99 17.69
CA GLU A 508 25.18 -19.49 16.59
C GLU A 508 25.50 -18.00 16.74
N VAL A 509 24.52 -17.17 17.11
CA VAL A 509 24.71 -15.74 17.41
C VAL A 509 25.67 -15.55 18.59
N VAL A 510 25.54 -16.35 19.66
CA VAL A 510 26.46 -16.32 20.81
C VAL A 510 27.90 -16.68 20.40
N GLU A 511 28.08 -17.72 19.59
CA GLU A 511 29.40 -18.16 19.11
C GLU A 511 30.00 -17.19 18.07
N ALA A 512 29.17 -16.54 17.24
CA ALA A 512 29.60 -15.47 16.32
C ALA A 512 30.11 -14.24 17.08
N ALA A 513 29.32 -13.72 18.03
CA ALA A 513 29.72 -12.60 18.88
C ALA A 513 30.98 -12.92 19.72
N TRP A 514 31.14 -14.17 20.15
CA TRP A 514 32.36 -14.62 20.83
C TRP A 514 33.59 -14.59 19.92
N ARG A 515 33.49 -15.01 18.65
CA ARG A 515 34.57 -14.91 17.66
C ARG A 515 34.94 -13.46 17.35
N GLU A 516 33.95 -12.57 17.26
CA GLU A 516 34.20 -11.13 17.05
C GLU A 516 34.96 -10.53 18.24
N MET A 517 34.52 -10.78 19.48
CA MET A 517 35.24 -10.32 20.67
C MET A 517 36.65 -10.93 20.80
N GLU A 518 36.87 -12.19 20.40
CA GLU A 518 38.21 -12.78 20.38
C GLU A 518 39.13 -12.09 19.33
N ASN A 519 38.58 -11.71 18.17
CA ASN A 519 39.32 -10.94 17.17
C ASN A 519 39.64 -9.50 17.64
N GLU A 520 38.69 -8.81 18.26
CA GLU A 520 38.89 -7.45 18.81
C GLU A 520 39.91 -7.44 19.95
N GLU A 521 39.82 -8.37 20.91
CA GLU A 521 40.79 -8.47 22.00
C GLU A 521 42.17 -8.93 21.52
N GLY A 522 42.28 -9.65 20.40
CA GLY A 522 43.55 -9.91 19.74
C GLY A 522 44.28 -8.61 19.35
N ILE A 523 43.55 -7.57 18.96
CA ILE A 523 44.09 -6.25 18.59
C ILE A 523 44.37 -5.39 19.85
N GLU A 524 43.58 -5.54 20.91
CA GLU A 524 43.76 -4.73 22.14
C GLU A 524 44.84 -5.27 23.09
N ASN A 525 45.08 -6.58 23.14
CA ASN A 525 46.10 -7.19 24.00
C ASN A 525 47.56 -6.87 23.60
N ASP A 526 47.77 -6.29 22.42
CA ASP A 526 49.06 -5.75 21.96
C ASP A 526 49.35 -4.33 22.47
N LYS A 527 48.39 -3.66 23.12
CA LYS A 527 48.61 -2.34 23.75
C LYS A 527 49.30 -2.50 25.11
N PRO A 528 50.53 -2.00 25.32
CA PRO A 528 51.22 -2.16 26.59
C PRO A 528 50.54 -1.35 27.70
N GLY A 529 50.10 -2.03 28.77
CA GLY A 529 49.61 -1.41 30.01
C GLY A 529 48.17 -1.76 30.41
N THR A 530 47.39 -2.43 29.55
CA THR A 530 46.05 -2.91 29.91
C THR A 530 46.13 -4.17 30.78
N LYS A 531 45.25 -4.28 31.79
CA LYS A 531 45.11 -5.53 32.55
C LYS A 531 44.43 -6.57 31.66
N ARG A 532 45.16 -7.61 31.26
CA ARG A 532 44.62 -8.76 30.53
C ARG A 532 43.45 -9.36 31.30
N ARG A 533 42.25 -9.30 30.70
CA ARG A 533 41.11 -10.10 31.15
C ARG A 533 41.40 -11.56 30.85
N THR A 534 40.89 -12.47 31.67
CA THR A 534 41.02 -13.90 31.38
C THR A 534 39.99 -14.30 30.31
N LYS A 535 40.38 -15.20 29.38
CA LYS A 535 39.48 -15.73 28.33
C LYS A 535 38.15 -16.28 28.89
N LYS A 536 38.13 -16.72 30.15
CA LYS A 536 36.93 -17.15 30.88
C LYS A 536 36.00 -16.00 31.27
N GLU A 537 36.52 -14.87 31.75
CA GLU A 537 35.71 -13.69 32.10
C GLU A 537 35.06 -13.08 30.86
N ILE A 538 35.80 -13.02 29.74
CA ILE A 538 35.31 -12.51 28.46
C ILE A 538 34.18 -13.41 27.93
N ALA A 539 34.40 -14.73 27.92
CA ALA A 539 33.37 -15.69 27.53
C ALA A 539 32.13 -15.65 28.44
N ALA A 540 32.30 -15.38 29.74
CA ALA A 540 31.19 -15.22 30.68
C ALA A 540 30.38 -13.94 30.39
N VAL A 541 31.06 -12.79 30.22
CA VAL A 541 30.40 -11.50 29.91
C VAL A 541 29.75 -11.51 28.53
N ALA A 542 30.39 -12.16 27.55
CA ALA A 542 29.81 -12.41 26.22
C ALA A 542 28.49 -13.17 26.35
N ARG A 543 28.54 -14.38 26.95
CA ARG A 543 27.36 -15.22 27.14
C ARG A 543 26.26 -14.55 27.96
N GLU A 544 26.60 -13.82 29.02
CA GLU A 544 25.59 -13.12 29.83
C GLU A 544 24.85 -12.03 29.03
N LYS A 545 25.55 -11.35 28.11
CA LYS A 545 24.96 -10.33 27.24
C LYS A 545 24.17 -10.90 26.07
N THR A 546 24.68 -11.95 25.39
CA THR A 546 24.12 -12.44 24.12
C THR A 546 23.21 -13.67 24.28
N ALA A 547 23.39 -14.53 25.29
CA ALA A 547 22.62 -15.79 25.43
C ALA A 547 21.14 -15.62 25.83
N LYS A 548 20.60 -14.40 25.74
CA LYS A 548 19.17 -14.09 25.94
C LYS A 548 18.60 -13.22 24.81
N ARG A 549 19.34 -13.07 23.71
CA ARG A 549 19.03 -12.16 22.60
C ARG A 549 19.09 -12.91 21.27
N VAL A 550 18.13 -12.63 20.40
CA VAL A 550 18.12 -13.10 19.01
C VAL A 550 17.71 -11.93 18.12
N PRO A 551 18.39 -11.65 16.99
CA PRO A 551 17.97 -10.61 16.05
C PRO A 551 16.53 -10.80 15.58
N TYR A 552 15.79 -9.70 15.43
CA TYR A 552 14.41 -9.74 14.95
C TYR A 552 14.28 -10.35 13.56
N GLU A 553 15.26 -10.11 12.67
CA GLU A 553 15.27 -10.68 11.31
C GLU A 553 15.42 -12.21 11.34
N ASP A 554 16.35 -12.75 12.14
CA ASP A 554 16.53 -14.20 12.28
C ASP A 554 15.29 -14.88 12.87
N PHE A 555 14.64 -14.24 13.87
CA PHE A 555 13.37 -14.72 14.42
C PHE A 555 12.28 -14.81 13.34
N LEU A 556 12.16 -13.79 12.48
CA LEU A 556 11.23 -13.84 11.36
C LEU A 556 11.59 -14.96 10.38
N GLN A 557 12.86 -15.12 10.01
CA GLN A 557 13.27 -16.16 9.08
C GLN A 557 12.91 -17.56 9.62
N VAL A 558 13.18 -17.86 10.89
CA VAL A 558 12.80 -19.16 11.50
C VAL A 558 11.29 -19.39 11.44
N CYS A 559 10.47 -18.38 11.76
CA CYS A 559 9.01 -18.46 11.67
C CYS A 559 8.50 -18.66 10.23
N LEU A 560 9.14 -18.01 9.26
CA LEU A 560 8.78 -18.09 7.84
C LEU A 560 9.22 -19.43 7.20
N PHE A 561 10.44 -19.90 7.47
CA PHE A 561 10.91 -21.22 7.02
C PHE A 561 10.08 -22.36 7.60
N HIS A 562 9.70 -22.29 8.88
CA HIS A 562 8.80 -23.29 9.46
C HIS A 562 7.41 -23.28 8.79
N GLY A 563 6.88 -22.10 8.43
CA GLY A 563 5.67 -21.99 7.62
C GLY A 563 5.83 -22.62 6.23
N LEU A 564 6.95 -22.35 5.55
CA LEU A 564 7.26 -22.92 4.24
C LEU A 564 7.37 -24.45 4.28
N GLU A 565 8.10 -25.01 5.24
CA GLU A 565 8.21 -26.47 5.39
C GLU A 565 6.85 -27.12 5.69
N THR A 566 6.03 -26.49 6.53
CA THR A 566 4.67 -26.99 6.82
C THR A 566 3.80 -26.97 5.56
N GLN A 567 3.97 -25.96 4.71
CA GLN A 567 3.31 -25.88 3.40
C GLN A 567 3.85 -26.95 2.45
N GLU A 568 5.16 -27.14 2.36
CA GLU A 568 5.78 -28.20 1.54
C GLU A 568 5.32 -29.60 1.98
N GLU A 569 5.24 -29.89 3.28
CA GLU A 569 4.67 -31.14 3.81
C GLU A 569 3.20 -31.33 3.42
N ALA A 570 2.39 -30.26 3.44
CA ALA A 570 0.98 -30.31 3.04
C ALA A 570 0.78 -30.47 1.52
N LEU A 571 1.69 -29.92 0.72
CA LEU A 571 1.67 -29.99 -0.75
C LEU A 571 2.34 -31.26 -1.30
N ALA A 572 3.23 -31.92 -0.55
CA ALA A 572 4.03 -33.05 -1.03
C ALA A 572 3.23 -34.14 -1.77
N PRO A 573 2.08 -34.65 -1.28
CA PRO A 573 1.31 -35.69 -1.99
C PRO A 573 0.79 -35.22 -3.36
N PHE A 574 0.50 -33.92 -3.51
CA PHE A 574 0.07 -33.32 -4.76
C PHE A 574 1.25 -33.04 -5.69
N ALA A 575 2.36 -32.53 -5.16
CA ALA A 575 3.58 -32.27 -5.92
C ALA A 575 4.18 -33.56 -6.50
N GLU A 576 4.20 -34.64 -5.71
CA GLU A 576 4.58 -35.99 -6.17
C GLU A 576 3.65 -36.48 -7.29
N ALA A 577 2.33 -36.41 -7.11
CA ALA A 577 1.36 -36.83 -8.12
C ALA A 577 1.43 -35.99 -9.42
N ILE A 578 1.78 -34.70 -9.35
CA ILE A 578 2.02 -33.83 -10.50
C ILE A 578 3.37 -34.16 -11.17
N GLY A 579 4.40 -34.50 -10.39
CA GLY A 579 5.71 -34.96 -10.86
C GLY A 579 5.63 -36.26 -11.64
N ASP A 580 4.91 -37.26 -11.12
CA ASP A 580 4.62 -38.55 -11.76
C ASP A 580 3.96 -38.42 -13.15
N MET A 581 3.26 -37.31 -13.41
CA MET A 581 2.60 -37.04 -14.69
C MET A 581 3.45 -36.19 -15.64
N ASP A 582 4.72 -35.92 -15.29
CA ASP A 582 5.62 -34.98 -15.97
C ASP A 582 5.02 -33.56 -16.15
N CYS A 583 4.07 -33.20 -15.29
CA CYS A 583 3.39 -31.91 -15.32
C CYS A 583 4.17 -30.82 -14.57
N LEU A 584 5.01 -31.21 -13.60
CA LEU A 584 5.71 -30.28 -12.70
C LEU A 584 6.70 -29.37 -13.45
N ALA A 585 7.42 -29.92 -14.44
CA ALA A 585 8.35 -29.16 -15.27
C ALA A 585 7.65 -28.11 -16.16
N ARG A 586 6.41 -28.40 -16.60
CA ARG A 586 5.57 -27.48 -17.40
C ARG A 586 4.80 -26.48 -16.51
N GLY A 587 4.45 -26.89 -15.30
CA GLY A 587 3.64 -26.13 -14.35
C GLY A 587 2.16 -26.00 -14.72
N THR A 588 1.71 -26.67 -15.79
CA THR A 588 0.31 -26.65 -16.24
C THR A 588 -0.23 -28.06 -16.50
N LEU A 589 -1.50 -28.27 -16.19
CA LEU A 589 -2.26 -29.50 -16.37
C LEU A 589 -3.42 -29.25 -17.34
N ASN A 590 -3.72 -30.25 -18.15
CA ASN A 590 -4.95 -30.31 -18.94
C ASN A 590 -6.10 -30.96 -18.13
N GLU A 591 -7.33 -30.88 -18.61
CA GLU A 591 -8.53 -31.40 -17.91
C GLU A 591 -8.38 -32.89 -17.50
N SER A 592 -7.86 -33.72 -18.42
CA SER A 592 -7.66 -35.16 -18.19
C SER A 592 -6.55 -35.47 -17.17
N GLN A 593 -5.54 -34.60 -17.07
CA GLN A 593 -4.47 -34.68 -16.07
C GLN A 593 -4.98 -34.23 -14.70
N PHE A 594 -5.86 -33.22 -14.65
CA PHE A 594 -6.50 -32.78 -13.40
C PHE A 594 -7.44 -33.85 -12.82
N LYS A 595 -8.23 -34.53 -13.66
CA LYS A 595 -9.07 -35.67 -13.22
C LYS A 595 -8.22 -36.78 -12.59
N LYS A 596 -7.11 -37.17 -13.24
CA LYS A 596 -6.13 -38.14 -12.70
C LYS A 596 -5.43 -37.66 -11.42
N LEU A 597 -5.19 -36.35 -11.27
CA LEU A 597 -4.66 -35.78 -10.03
C LEU A 597 -5.66 -35.96 -8.87
N CYS A 598 -6.94 -35.71 -9.12
CA CYS A 598 -8.00 -35.90 -8.13
C CYS A 598 -8.12 -37.38 -7.73
N GLU A 599 -8.17 -38.31 -8.70
CA GLU A 599 -8.18 -39.77 -8.44
C GLU A 599 -7.03 -40.21 -7.52
N ARG A 600 -5.82 -39.67 -7.75
CA ARG A 600 -4.60 -40.04 -7.00
C ARG A 600 -4.50 -39.39 -5.63
N ALA A 601 -4.82 -38.11 -5.49
CA ALA A 601 -4.55 -37.33 -4.27
C ALA A 601 -5.78 -37.02 -3.42
N ARG A 602 -6.99 -37.11 -3.98
CA ARG A 602 -8.27 -36.75 -3.33
C ARG A 602 -9.39 -37.72 -3.75
N HIS A 603 -9.19 -39.01 -3.46
CA HIS A 603 -10.18 -40.08 -3.71
C HIS A 603 -11.49 -39.95 -2.89
N ASP A 604 -11.59 -38.95 -2.01
CA ASP A 604 -12.80 -38.56 -1.31
C ASP A 604 -13.75 -37.66 -2.14
N LEU A 605 -13.26 -37.06 -3.24
CA LEU A 605 -14.08 -36.22 -4.12
C LEU A 605 -14.87 -37.07 -5.12
N SER A 606 -16.16 -36.74 -5.29
CA SER A 606 -16.99 -37.34 -6.33
C SER A 606 -16.74 -36.69 -7.71
N ASP A 607 -17.00 -37.41 -8.80
CA ASP A 607 -16.87 -36.90 -10.18
C ASP A 607 -17.60 -35.54 -10.36
N GLY A 608 -18.79 -35.41 -9.79
CA GLY A 608 -19.59 -34.18 -9.84
C GLY A 608 -19.03 -33.01 -9.02
N GLU A 609 -18.09 -33.25 -8.11
CA GLU A 609 -17.31 -32.21 -7.42
C GLU A 609 -16.03 -31.88 -8.20
N VAL A 610 -15.38 -32.88 -8.79
CA VAL A 610 -14.23 -32.67 -9.69
C VAL A 610 -14.63 -31.81 -10.89
N GLU A 611 -15.79 -32.04 -11.51
CA GLU A 611 -16.29 -31.19 -12.61
C GLU A 611 -16.60 -29.75 -12.14
N LYS A 612 -17.13 -29.57 -10.92
CA LYS A 612 -17.34 -28.21 -10.35
C LYS A 612 -16.01 -27.50 -10.10
N LEU A 613 -14.99 -28.23 -9.65
CA LEU A 613 -13.63 -27.69 -9.48
C LEU A 613 -13.01 -27.31 -10.83
N LEU A 614 -13.19 -28.13 -11.86
CA LEU A 614 -12.74 -27.83 -13.24
C LEU A 614 -13.37 -26.56 -13.79
N VAL A 615 -14.70 -26.43 -13.71
CA VAL A 615 -15.41 -25.20 -14.16
C VAL A 615 -14.94 -23.96 -13.38
N ARG A 616 -14.54 -24.10 -12.11
CA ARG A 616 -13.97 -23.01 -11.31
C ARG A 616 -12.51 -22.69 -11.70
N LEU A 617 -11.72 -23.69 -12.04
CA LEU A 617 -10.29 -23.58 -12.33
C LEU A 617 -9.98 -23.15 -13.77
N ASP A 618 -10.82 -23.55 -14.73
CA ASP A 618 -10.74 -23.14 -16.12
C ASP A 618 -12.13 -22.72 -16.67
N PRO A 619 -12.65 -21.53 -16.27
CA PRO A 619 -13.99 -21.08 -16.65
C PRO A 619 -14.19 -20.84 -18.14
N TRP A 620 -13.11 -20.87 -18.94
CA TRP A 620 -13.12 -20.59 -20.37
C TRP A 620 -12.68 -21.79 -21.22
N ASN A 621 -12.42 -22.94 -20.60
CA ASN A 621 -11.95 -24.17 -21.24
C ASN A 621 -10.70 -23.94 -22.13
N ASN A 622 -9.72 -23.21 -21.59
CA ASN A 622 -8.41 -23.02 -22.20
C ASN A 622 -7.52 -24.29 -22.14
N ASN A 623 -7.95 -25.30 -21.40
CA ASN A 623 -7.27 -26.58 -21.16
C ASN A 623 -5.88 -26.41 -20.52
N ALA A 624 -5.73 -25.38 -19.68
CA ALA A 624 -4.47 -24.95 -19.07
C ALA A 624 -4.69 -24.47 -17.63
N ILE A 625 -4.64 -25.40 -16.68
CA ILE A 625 -4.76 -25.15 -15.24
C ILE A 625 -3.34 -25.13 -14.65
N THR A 626 -2.96 -24.10 -13.89
CA THR A 626 -1.60 -24.06 -13.29
C THR A 626 -1.51 -24.94 -12.05
N ALA A 627 -0.33 -25.50 -11.76
CA ALA A 627 -0.12 -26.29 -10.55
C ALA A 627 -0.47 -25.50 -9.27
N SER A 628 -0.16 -24.20 -9.24
CA SER A 628 -0.57 -23.28 -8.16
C SER A 628 -2.08 -23.29 -7.92
N THR A 629 -2.89 -23.14 -8.97
CA THR A 629 -4.36 -23.14 -8.79
C THR A 629 -4.90 -24.51 -8.42
N CYS A 630 -4.25 -25.61 -8.85
CA CYS A 630 -4.55 -26.95 -8.35
C CYS A 630 -4.33 -27.05 -6.84
N TYR A 631 -3.18 -26.59 -6.31
CA TYR A 631 -2.90 -26.64 -4.87
C TYR A 631 -3.94 -25.88 -4.05
N THR A 632 -4.22 -24.62 -4.39
CA THR A 632 -5.23 -23.80 -3.70
C THR A 632 -6.64 -24.39 -3.77
N ALA A 633 -6.95 -25.20 -4.79
CA ALA A 633 -8.26 -25.82 -4.95
C ALA A 633 -8.39 -27.22 -4.32
N LEU A 634 -7.30 -28.00 -4.24
CA LEU A 634 -7.31 -29.41 -3.82
C LEU A 634 -6.80 -29.65 -2.40
N VAL A 635 -6.02 -28.73 -1.83
CA VAL A 635 -5.49 -28.86 -0.47
C VAL A 635 -6.49 -28.20 0.49
N PRO A 636 -7.11 -28.96 1.43
CA PRO A 636 -8.13 -28.42 2.31
C PRO A 636 -7.65 -27.20 3.10
N GLY A 637 -8.39 -26.09 3.02
CA GLY A 637 -8.14 -24.88 3.80
C GLY A 637 -7.21 -23.84 3.17
N LEU A 638 -6.37 -24.17 2.17
CA LEU A 638 -5.55 -23.16 1.49
C LEU A 638 -6.43 -22.09 0.82
N SER A 639 -7.55 -22.49 0.21
CA SER A 639 -8.56 -21.56 -0.28
C SER A 639 -9.18 -20.70 0.83
N GLU A 640 -9.40 -21.26 2.02
CA GLU A 640 -10.02 -20.54 3.15
C GLU A 640 -9.07 -19.46 3.70
N VAL A 641 -7.77 -19.75 3.77
CA VAL A 641 -6.72 -18.76 4.12
C VAL A 641 -6.65 -17.66 3.06
N ALA A 642 -6.56 -18.03 1.78
CA ALA A 642 -6.50 -17.07 0.68
C ALA A 642 -7.76 -16.18 0.54
N GLU A 643 -8.95 -16.71 0.85
CA GLU A 643 -10.20 -15.94 0.87
C GLU A 643 -10.34 -15.06 2.13
N GLY A 644 -9.92 -15.56 3.30
CA GLY A 644 -9.82 -14.76 4.53
C GLY A 644 -8.88 -13.56 4.38
N MET A 645 -7.77 -13.72 3.65
CA MET A 645 -6.85 -12.61 3.30
C MET A 645 -7.49 -11.55 2.39
N LYS A 646 -8.29 -11.98 1.42
CA LYS A 646 -9.04 -11.05 0.56
C LYS A 646 -10.10 -10.28 1.36
N SER A 647 -10.73 -10.92 2.35
CA SER A 647 -11.69 -10.26 3.25
C SER A 647 -11.01 -9.31 4.24
N LEU A 648 -9.82 -9.65 4.74
CA LEU A 648 -8.96 -8.82 5.60
C LEU A 648 -8.56 -7.50 4.95
N THR A 649 -8.22 -7.50 3.66
CA THR A 649 -7.88 -6.28 2.91
C THR A 649 -9.10 -5.41 2.57
N HIS A 650 -10.32 -5.96 2.67
CA HIS A 650 -11.58 -5.29 2.37
C HIS A 650 -12.50 -5.10 3.60
N GLY A 651 -11.99 -5.33 4.81
CA GLY A 651 -12.70 -5.05 6.07
C GLY A 651 -14.01 -5.82 6.27
N ARG A 652 -14.08 -7.08 5.80
CA ARG A 652 -15.29 -7.91 5.90
C ARG A 652 -15.03 -9.20 6.68
N THR A 653 -15.86 -9.46 7.68
CA THR A 653 -15.70 -10.57 8.61
C THR A 653 -16.13 -11.91 8.02
N SER A 654 -15.31 -12.94 8.21
CA SER A 654 -15.63 -14.35 7.99
C SER A 654 -15.32 -15.16 9.25
N LYS A 655 -16.04 -16.26 9.49
CA LYS A 655 -15.87 -17.11 10.68
C LYS A 655 -15.23 -18.45 10.32
N GLU A 656 -14.17 -18.75 11.06
CA GLU A 656 -13.93 -20.06 11.69
C GLU A 656 -13.79 -21.27 10.76
N LYS A 657 -12.55 -21.51 10.32
CA LYS A 657 -11.94 -22.86 10.33
C LYS A 657 -10.42 -22.76 10.45
N VAL A 658 -9.80 -23.86 10.87
CA VAL A 658 -8.38 -23.92 11.27
C VAL A 658 -7.62 -24.84 10.34
N LEU A 659 -6.65 -24.27 9.60
CA LEU A 659 -5.45 -24.97 9.17
C LEU A 659 -4.32 -24.68 10.17
N GLY A 660 -3.49 -25.68 10.48
CA GLY A 660 -2.17 -25.50 11.11
C GLY A 660 -2.11 -24.77 12.47
N GLY A 661 -3.25 -24.43 13.10
CA GLY A 661 -3.29 -23.71 14.37
C GLY A 661 -3.13 -22.18 14.27
N VAL A 662 -2.95 -21.58 13.09
CA VAL A 662 -2.78 -20.12 12.96
C VAL A 662 -4.05 -19.45 12.43
N GLY A 663 -4.90 -19.01 13.35
CA GLY A 663 -6.17 -18.33 13.06
C GLY A 663 -5.99 -16.90 12.57
N HIS A 664 -5.53 -16.73 11.33
CA HIS A 664 -5.33 -15.43 10.66
C HIS A 664 -6.65 -14.82 10.12
N GLY A 665 -7.58 -14.51 11.02
CA GLY A 665 -8.74 -13.65 10.77
C GLY A 665 -8.65 -12.38 11.62
N GLU A 666 -9.20 -11.26 11.12
CA GLU A 666 -9.16 -9.88 11.66
C GLU A 666 -8.45 -9.68 13.01
N LEU A 667 -7.36 -8.91 12.99
CA LEU A 667 -6.69 -8.26 14.13
C LEU A 667 -7.48 -8.43 15.43
N TRP A 668 -7.19 -9.53 16.13
CA TRP A 668 -7.55 -9.68 17.52
C TRP A 668 -7.09 -8.39 18.22
N ASN A 669 -7.93 -7.82 19.09
CA ASN A 669 -7.40 -6.92 20.11
C ASN A 669 -6.59 -7.79 21.06
N VAL A 670 -5.36 -8.12 20.66
CA VAL A 670 -4.41 -8.87 21.45
C VAL A 670 -3.98 -7.92 22.57
N SER A 671 -4.43 -8.18 23.78
CA SER A 671 -3.80 -7.62 24.97
C SER A 671 -2.75 -8.58 25.47
N TYR A 672 -1.58 -8.08 25.82
CA TYR A 672 -0.61 -8.84 26.58
C TYR A 672 -0.85 -8.58 28.07
N GLU A 673 -1.31 -9.59 28.79
CA GLU A 673 -1.78 -9.48 30.17
C GLU A 673 -1.27 -10.66 31.01
N GLY A 674 -0.55 -10.39 32.10
CA GLY A 674 -0.09 -11.44 33.02
C GLY A 674 0.90 -12.41 32.36
N ARG A 675 1.85 -11.88 31.58
CA ARG A 675 2.88 -12.63 30.83
C ARG A 675 2.33 -13.63 29.81
N ASN A 676 1.16 -13.34 29.24
CA ASN A 676 0.57 -14.14 28.18
C ASN A 676 -0.19 -13.21 27.22
N PHE A 677 -0.10 -13.49 25.92
CA PHE A 677 -0.97 -12.87 24.93
C PHE A 677 -2.41 -13.43 25.09
N LYS A 678 -3.40 -12.56 25.14
CA LYS A 678 -4.83 -12.91 25.17
C LYS A 678 -5.50 -12.41 23.90
N GLY A 679 -6.00 -13.34 23.10
CA GLY A 679 -6.91 -13.02 22.02
C GLY A 679 -8.29 -12.64 22.57
N ARG A 680 -8.64 -11.34 22.57
CA ARG A 680 -10.02 -10.92 22.83
C ARG A 680 -10.81 -10.94 21.53
N ALA A 681 -11.51 -12.05 21.28
CA ALA A 681 -12.42 -12.16 20.14
C ALA A 681 -13.43 -11.01 20.18
N ARG A 682 -13.52 -10.25 19.08
CA ARG A 682 -14.44 -9.12 18.96
C ARG A 682 -15.87 -9.68 18.98
N ARG A 683 -16.54 -9.63 20.15
CA ARG A 683 -17.99 -9.84 20.24
C ARG A 683 -18.66 -8.70 19.51
N GLY A 684 -18.87 -8.85 18.20
CA GLY A 684 -19.91 -8.09 17.50
C GLY A 684 -21.24 -8.32 18.21
N ASN A 685 -22.08 -7.28 18.28
CA ASN A 685 -23.35 -7.32 19.01
C ASN A 685 -24.18 -8.55 18.61
N ALA A 686 -24.17 -9.58 19.45
CA ALA A 686 -25.12 -10.66 19.36
C ALA A 686 -26.48 -10.10 19.81
N PRO A 687 -27.59 -10.41 19.10
CA PRO A 687 -28.90 -10.22 19.69
C PRO A 687 -28.98 -11.01 21.00
N PRO A 688 -29.77 -10.55 22.00
CA PRO A 688 -29.87 -11.21 23.30
C PRO A 688 -30.22 -12.68 23.12
N SER A 689 -29.65 -13.52 23.97
CA SER A 689 -29.82 -14.96 23.83
C SER A 689 -31.29 -15.33 23.97
N ARG A 690 -31.75 -16.41 23.31
CA ARG A 690 -33.13 -16.93 23.44
C ARG A 690 -33.53 -17.27 24.89
N ARG A 691 -32.58 -17.22 25.84
CA ARG A 691 -32.78 -17.43 27.28
C ARG A 691 -33.09 -16.15 28.06
N GLU A 692 -32.90 -14.97 27.45
CA GLU A 692 -33.27 -13.66 28.00
C GLU A 692 -34.64 -13.20 27.50
N LEU A 693 -35.08 -13.68 26.32
CA LEU A 693 -36.43 -13.44 25.75
C LEU A 693 -37.55 -14.34 26.33
N LEU A 694 -37.31 -15.00 27.47
CA LEU A 694 -38.26 -15.88 28.16
C LEU A 694 -38.30 -15.58 29.67
N ARG A 695 -38.22 -14.30 30.03
CA ARG A 695 -38.38 -13.80 31.41
C ARG A 695 -39.43 -12.71 31.59
N ASP A 696 -40.00 -12.21 30.50
CA ASP A 696 -41.13 -11.29 30.49
C ASP A 696 -42.30 -11.95 29.74
N ASP A 697 -42.91 -12.95 30.39
CA ASP A 697 -44.26 -13.51 30.16
C ASP A 697 -44.68 -14.27 31.44
#